data_AF-A0A1I0BE37-F1
#
_entry.id   AF-A0A1I0BE37-F1
#
_cell.length_a   1.000
_cell.length_b   1.000
_cell.length_c   1.000
_cell.angle_alpha   90.00
_cell.angle_beta   90.00
_cell.angle_gamma   90.00
#
_symmetry.space_group_name_H-M   'P 1'
#
loop_
_entity.id
_entity.type
_entity.pdbx_description
1 polymer ?
#
loop_
_entity_poly.entity_id
_entity_poly.type
_entity_poly.pdbx_seq_one_letter_code
_entity_poly.pdbx_strand_id
1 'polypeptide(L)'
;METDLPDKSTCRLARLPQPAYPDGLPVVARREAIKQAIAENQVVIICGETGSGKTTQLPKICLELQRGVHGIIGHTQPRRIAARSVAKRIAAELGTALGQTVGYKVRFSDKVSTESYVKLMTDGILLAETQGDPRLLAYDTLIIDEAHERSLNIDFLLGYIHRLLPSRPDLKLIVTSATIDAERFSRHFNHAPVIEVSGRTYPVEIHYQPVVPDDEDVDMQQKILNAVDEIVQTSQSGDILVFLPGEREIRETAESLRKHHFDRQQSDVPGAEILPLFARLSFNEQERVFRPGQVRRIVLATNVAETSLTVPGIRYVIDSGWARINRYSYRNKVEQLQTEKISRASANQRAGRCGRIASGVCYRLYSEEDYQTRPEFTDPEILRSSLASVILRMKSLKIGDVENFPFLEPPSARMIADGYQLLTELGGVDENKRLTRLGWQLAKFPIDPRIARMVLAAKRENCLHEVLIIASALSLQDPRDRPFEYQDAADQAHRRFLDERSDFMSYLKLWEYFDKLLKNKKSNRKLVAQCRDQFLSYRRLREWREIHNQLNVLVKEFGFRPNEIPATYDEIHRALLAGLLGNIGYKTEKEGEYLGARGIRFSVFPGSALKKGKAKAKWAVCAELVETSRLYGRCVARIDPAWLEKIAGSLCKHDYFDPHWQKKRAEVIAYERVTLYGLPVVTRRPVHYGRINPKESRALFIRGALVAGEYHSQAPFFAHNRLLVKEVEDLEHKTRRQDVLVDDETIFAFYDERIPHHIYNGAGFEHWRKQAERENPKLLYLDRELLTRHSGDAVEVQFPERLALSDGSSFALSYRFEPGHVLDGVSVTIPLPVLNRLDAEQFDYLVPGLVREKITWYLKALPKQVRRLLVPIPESVTEFLQWQSGSPQDAALRDALTKFILRKTTLTIPVDTWADKTMPPHLLMNYRIVNEAGEECAMSRDLAALQAQFGSAAQSTFRQLSLDDEKAGIERDDIKHWDFGNLPEKITFTRSGRKLIGYPALVDEKDHVAIRLFDTPATAEQAMRKGVSRLMQLEFREHMKQLDKSIPGFRQAALQLTTCINPGELKQDLIDTIADRAFVGNDPLPRTEQAYTAQLPKARERLPHVIENYTRVLGEIAEAYHALMQYRSSTKQANPRIAADLDQQFNHLIYPGFIGETPWERLKHFPRYLRAMRVRLDKSSGNLPRDEQQAAEINVLWSRYQHCLEKHRKLGIDDLNLTEFRWQLEELRVSLFAQELKTPKPVSVKRLEKLWEKIRK
;
A
#
# COMPACT_ATOMS: atom_id res chain seq x y z
N MET A 1 -2.07 56.84 60.49
CA MET A 1 -3.27 57.20 59.74
C MET A 1 -2.94 57.02 58.27
N GLU A 2 -3.85 56.35 57.53
CA GLU A 2 -3.78 55.87 56.13
C GLU A 2 -3.58 54.35 56.06
N THR A 3 -4.53 53.51 55.66
CA THR A 3 -5.99 53.58 55.48
C THR A 3 -6.38 52.11 55.32
N ASP A 4 -7.30 51.56 56.13
CA ASP A 4 -7.93 50.26 55.89
C ASP A 4 -8.62 50.28 54.52
N LEU A 5 -7.92 49.85 53.47
CA LEU A 5 -8.59 49.41 52.25
C LEU A 5 -9.16 48.02 52.58
N PRO A 6 -10.49 47.81 52.49
CA PRO A 6 -11.05 46.50 52.75
C PRO A 6 -10.39 45.46 51.85
N ASP A 7 -10.13 44.26 52.38
CA ASP A 7 -9.69 43.13 51.57
C ASP A 7 -10.60 43.03 50.32
N LYS A 8 -10.00 42.82 49.14
CA LYS A 8 -10.70 42.79 47.86
C LYS A 8 -11.88 41.82 47.89
N SER A 9 -11.75 40.74 48.66
CA SER A 9 -12.81 39.76 48.91
C SER A 9 -14.01 40.38 49.67
N THR A 10 -13.77 41.18 50.70
CA THR A 10 -14.80 41.89 51.49
C THR A 10 -15.57 42.89 50.64
N CYS A 11 -14.87 43.67 49.80
CA CYS A 11 -15.53 44.58 48.86
C CYS A 11 -16.40 43.85 47.83
N ARG A 12 -15.94 42.68 47.35
CA ARG A 12 -16.70 41.86 46.41
C ARG A 12 -17.90 41.19 47.09
N LEU A 13 -17.76 40.73 48.32
CA LEU A 13 -18.87 40.15 49.07
C LEU A 13 -19.99 41.18 49.30
N ALA A 14 -19.63 42.42 49.65
CA ALA A 14 -20.59 43.52 49.85
C ALA A 14 -21.34 43.93 48.57
N ARG A 15 -20.75 43.67 47.38
CA ARG A 15 -21.31 44.00 46.06
C ARG A 15 -21.83 42.78 45.30
N LEU A 16 -21.94 41.63 45.97
CA LEU A 16 -22.37 40.39 45.34
C LEU A 16 -23.84 40.52 44.91
N PRO A 17 -24.18 40.31 43.63
CA PRO A 17 -25.56 40.37 43.15
C PRO A 17 -26.42 39.29 43.80
N GLN A 18 -27.64 39.65 44.23
CA GLN A 18 -28.63 38.68 44.71
C GLN A 18 -29.46 38.15 43.53
N PRO A 19 -29.37 36.85 43.18
CA PRO A 19 -30.10 36.32 42.04
C PRO A 19 -31.59 36.08 42.35
N ALA A 20 -32.47 36.50 41.44
CA ALA A 20 -33.87 36.08 41.41
C ALA A 20 -34.05 34.87 40.47
N TYR A 21 -34.97 33.95 40.78
CA TYR A 21 -35.18 32.73 40.01
C TYR A 21 -36.60 32.66 39.44
N PRO A 22 -36.80 32.18 38.20
CA PRO A 22 -38.12 31.99 37.63
C PRO A 22 -38.78 30.70 38.15
N ASP A 23 -40.02 30.80 38.64
CA ASP A 23 -40.77 29.70 39.31
C ASP A 23 -41.17 28.52 38.39
N GLY A 24 -40.83 28.58 37.10
CA GLY A 24 -41.20 27.56 36.10
C GLY A 24 -40.07 26.65 35.60
N LEU A 25 -38.80 26.94 35.93
CA LEU A 25 -37.67 26.19 35.36
C LEU A 25 -37.33 24.94 36.18
N PRO A 26 -37.15 23.76 35.55
CA PRO A 26 -36.85 22.52 36.27
C PRO A 26 -35.62 22.56 37.17
N VAL A 27 -34.56 23.25 36.75
CA VAL A 27 -33.34 23.40 37.57
C VAL A 27 -33.59 24.17 38.87
N VAL A 28 -34.56 25.10 38.88
CA VAL A 28 -34.91 25.89 40.07
C VAL A 28 -35.62 25.02 41.11
N ALA A 29 -36.45 24.07 40.67
CA ALA A 29 -37.11 23.11 41.57
C ALA A 29 -36.11 22.22 42.32
N ARG A 30 -34.90 22.03 41.78
CA ARG A 30 -33.80 21.26 42.41
C ARG A 30 -32.71 22.17 42.97
N ARG A 31 -32.93 23.49 43.06
CA ARG A 31 -31.93 24.49 43.49
C ARG A 31 -31.29 24.15 44.84
N GLU A 32 -32.07 23.81 45.86
CA GLU A 32 -31.52 23.51 47.19
C GLU A 32 -30.66 22.24 47.19
N ALA A 33 -31.09 21.19 46.47
CA ALA A 33 -30.28 19.98 46.31
C ALA A 33 -28.97 20.26 45.55
N ILE A 34 -29.01 21.11 44.51
CA ILE A 34 -27.82 21.55 43.78
C ILE A 34 -26.88 22.36 44.68
N LYS A 35 -27.44 23.29 45.49
CA LYS A 35 -26.67 24.09 46.43
C LYS A 35 -25.93 23.22 47.43
N GLN A 36 -26.66 22.29 48.04
CA GLN A 36 -26.10 21.35 49.00
C GLN A 36 -24.95 20.54 48.39
N ALA A 37 -25.15 19.95 47.22
CA ALA A 37 -24.10 19.17 46.57
C ALA A 37 -22.86 20.00 46.23
N ILE A 38 -23.03 21.24 45.72
CA ILE A 38 -21.90 22.13 45.41
C ILE A 38 -21.15 22.52 46.69
N ALA A 39 -21.86 22.75 47.80
CA ALA A 39 -21.24 23.07 49.08
C ALA A 39 -20.40 21.90 49.60
N GLU A 40 -20.99 20.70 49.65
CA GLU A 40 -20.42 19.49 50.24
C GLU A 40 -19.33 18.83 49.38
N ASN A 41 -19.35 19.01 48.06
CA ASN A 41 -18.48 18.27 47.14
C ASN A 41 -17.62 19.21 46.30
N GLN A 42 -16.38 18.80 46.01
CA GLN A 42 -15.47 19.59 45.16
C GLN A 42 -15.92 19.56 43.68
N VAL A 43 -16.42 18.41 43.23
CA VAL A 43 -16.93 18.18 41.86
C VAL A 43 -18.40 17.78 41.94
N VAL A 44 -19.23 18.35 41.08
CA VAL A 44 -20.65 17.98 40.94
C VAL A 44 -20.99 17.82 39.46
N ILE A 45 -21.73 16.76 39.13
CA ILE A 45 -22.22 16.53 37.77
C ILE A 45 -23.72 16.83 37.75
N ILE A 46 -24.14 17.66 36.81
CA ILE A 46 -25.53 18.09 36.70
C ILE A 46 -26.06 17.68 35.33
N CYS A 47 -26.92 16.69 35.33
CA CYS A 47 -27.55 16.16 34.13
C CYS A 47 -28.95 16.70 33.98
N GLY A 48 -29.34 16.99 32.74
CA GLY A 48 -30.71 17.36 32.42
C GLY A 48 -30.81 17.81 30.98
N GLU A 49 -31.98 17.73 30.40
CA GLU A 49 -32.16 18.06 28.99
C GLU A 49 -31.90 19.55 28.69
N THR A 50 -31.60 19.86 27.44
CA THR A 50 -31.51 21.26 26.98
C THR A 50 -32.84 21.98 27.20
N GLY A 51 -32.82 23.19 27.77
CA GLY A 51 -34.04 23.94 28.12
C GLY A 51 -34.47 23.82 29.60
N SER A 52 -33.89 22.91 30.38
CA SER A 52 -34.09 22.81 31.84
C SER A 52 -33.62 24.02 32.66
N GLY A 53 -32.86 24.93 32.04
CA GLY A 53 -32.32 26.14 32.66
C GLY A 53 -30.91 26.03 33.24
N LYS A 54 -30.24 24.86 33.16
CA LYS A 54 -28.89 24.63 33.74
C LYS A 54 -27.90 25.74 33.41
N THR A 55 -27.67 25.98 32.12
CA THR A 55 -26.73 26.97 31.58
C THR A 55 -26.94 28.40 32.10
N THR A 56 -28.19 28.81 32.38
CA THR A 56 -28.48 30.18 32.83
C THR A 56 -28.60 30.29 34.35
N GLN A 57 -29.04 29.23 35.04
CA GLN A 57 -29.31 29.27 36.48
C GLN A 57 -28.14 28.79 37.34
N LEU A 58 -27.27 27.89 36.85
CA LEU A 58 -26.14 27.39 37.66
C LEU A 58 -25.15 28.47 38.09
N PRO A 59 -24.75 29.44 37.22
CA PRO A 59 -23.92 30.56 37.67
C PRO A 59 -24.59 31.38 38.77
N LYS A 60 -25.91 31.56 38.70
CA LYS A 60 -26.70 32.28 39.71
C LYS A 60 -26.71 31.53 41.05
N ILE A 61 -26.94 30.22 41.02
CA ILE A 61 -26.83 29.35 42.21
C ILE A 61 -25.43 29.43 42.83
N CYS A 62 -24.37 29.47 42.00
CA CYS A 62 -23.00 29.66 42.50
C CYS A 62 -22.81 31.03 43.15
N LEU A 63 -23.35 32.11 42.58
CA LEU A 63 -23.32 33.45 43.19
C LEU A 63 -24.02 33.45 44.55
N GLU A 64 -25.16 32.78 44.69
CA GLU A 64 -25.85 32.65 45.98
C GLU A 64 -25.00 31.94 47.03
N LEU A 65 -24.20 30.95 46.62
CA LEU A 65 -23.20 30.28 47.46
C LEU A 65 -21.91 31.09 47.65
N GLN A 66 -21.95 32.40 47.37
CA GLN A 66 -20.82 33.34 47.50
C GLN A 66 -19.60 32.97 46.64
N ARG A 67 -19.79 32.15 45.60
CA ARG A 67 -18.74 31.88 44.60
C ARG A 67 -18.60 33.09 43.68
N GLY A 68 -17.41 33.29 43.12
CA GLY A 68 -17.05 34.50 42.37
C GLY A 68 -16.59 35.67 43.25
N VAL A 69 -16.50 35.49 44.57
CA VAL A 69 -15.96 36.50 45.50
C VAL A 69 -14.44 36.38 45.61
N HIS A 70 -13.91 35.17 45.81
CA HIS A 70 -12.48 34.90 45.97
C HIS A 70 -11.76 34.66 44.63
N GLY A 71 -12.51 34.39 43.57
CA GLY A 71 -12.06 34.38 42.18
C GLY A 71 -13.22 34.77 41.26
N ILE A 72 -13.23 34.29 40.02
CA ILE A 72 -14.36 34.44 39.10
C ILE A 72 -15.00 33.06 38.87
N ILE A 73 -16.30 33.02 38.64
CA ILE A 73 -16.99 31.84 38.11
C ILE A 73 -16.72 31.79 36.60
N GLY A 74 -15.87 30.86 36.17
CA GLY A 74 -15.62 30.57 34.76
C GLY A 74 -16.66 29.61 34.22
N HIS A 75 -17.43 30.01 33.21
CA HIS A 75 -18.47 29.18 32.62
C HIS A 75 -18.18 28.96 31.14
N THR A 76 -17.77 27.74 30.78
CA THR A 76 -17.38 27.43 29.40
C THR A 76 -18.57 27.05 28.54
N GLN A 77 -18.43 27.24 27.24
CA GLN A 77 -19.39 26.89 26.19
C GLN A 77 -18.63 26.41 24.96
N PRO A 78 -19.12 25.38 24.24
CA PRO A 78 -18.46 24.91 23.03
C PRO A 78 -18.47 25.95 21.90
N ARG A 79 -19.51 26.79 21.84
CA ARG A 79 -19.74 27.72 20.72
C ARG A 79 -19.68 29.18 21.15
N ARG A 80 -19.03 30.02 20.33
CA ARG A 80 -18.90 31.48 20.59
C ARG A 80 -20.25 32.19 20.69
N ILE A 81 -21.23 31.79 19.88
CA ILE A 81 -22.58 32.39 19.90
C ILE A 81 -23.27 32.06 21.22
N ALA A 82 -23.17 30.82 21.69
CA ALA A 82 -23.74 30.38 22.98
C ALA A 82 -23.12 31.15 24.16
N ALA A 83 -21.79 31.26 24.24
CA ALA A 83 -21.13 32.08 25.28
C ALA A 83 -21.65 33.52 25.32
N ARG A 84 -21.86 34.15 24.16
CA ARG A 84 -22.35 35.53 24.07
C ARG A 84 -23.83 35.66 24.44
N SER A 85 -24.68 34.77 23.92
CA SER A 85 -26.12 34.81 24.18
C SER A 85 -26.43 34.48 25.64
N VAL A 86 -25.76 33.49 26.21
CA VAL A 86 -25.87 33.10 27.63
C VAL A 86 -25.40 34.23 28.53
N ALA A 87 -24.25 34.86 28.25
CA ALA A 87 -23.78 36.00 29.04
C ALA A 87 -24.79 37.16 29.02
N LYS A 88 -25.32 37.49 27.83
CA LYS A 88 -26.36 38.52 27.70
C LYS A 88 -27.62 38.17 28.47
N ARG A 89 -28.03 36.89 28.45
CA ARG A 89 -29.22 36.42 29.16
C ARG A 89 -29.05 36.49 30.68
N ILE A 90 -27.94 35.99 31.22
CA ILE A 90 -27.67 36.03 32.67
C ILE A 90 -27.53 37.48 33.15
N ALA A 91 -26.84 38.35 32.39
CA ALA A 91 -26.75 39.78 32.72
C ALA A 91 -28.14 40.43 32.82
N ALA A 92 -29.02 40.14 31.85
CA ALA A 92 -30.40 40.63 31.86
C ALA A 92 -31.21 40.08 33.04
N GLU A 93 -31.09 38.79 33.37
CA GLU A 93 -31.77 38.18 34.52
C GLU A 93 -31.27 38.71 35.87
N LEU A 94 -30.01 39.17 35.95
CA LEU A 94 -29.44 39.82 37.14
C LEU A 94 -29.67 41.34 37.16
N GLY A 95 -30.32 41.92 36.15
CA GLY A 95 -30.55 43.36 36.07
C GLY A 95 -29.26 44.19 35.89
N THR A 96 -28.21 43.64 35.29
CA THR A 96 -26.89 44.28 35.16
C THR A 96 -26.48 44.50 33.70
N ALA A 97 -25.62 45.48 33.45
CA ALA A 97 -25.06 45.70 32.12
C ALA A 97 -24.05 44.61 31.76
N LEU A 98 -24.14 44.08 30.53
CA LEU A 98 -23.19 43.09 30.01
C LEU A 98 -21.76 43.64 30.03
N GLY A 99 -20.86 42.97 30.74
CA GLY A 99 -19.45 43.34 30.96
C GLY A 99 -19.16 43.85 32.37
N GLN A 100 -20.19 44.21 33.15
CA GLN A 100 -20.04 44.60 34.55
C GLN A 100 -19.99 43.34 35.42
N THR A 101 -21.13 42.86 35.92
CA THR A 101 -21.22 41.66 36.77
C THR A 101 -21.00 40.36 36.01
N VAL A 102 -21.58 40.27 34.80
CA VAL A 102 -21.44 39.12 33.90
C VAL A 102 -20.75 39.58 32.63
N GLY A 103 -19.61 38.99 32.34
CA GLY A 103 -18.84 39.25 31.13
C GLY A 103 -18.73 38.02 30.23
N TYR A 104 -18.18 38.22 29.04
CA TYR A 104 -17.78 37.10 28.19
C TYR A 104 -16.44 37.33 27.51
N LYS A 105 -15.72 36.23 27.25
CA LYS A 105 -14.47 36.22 26.49
C LYS A 105 -14.50 35.09 25.48
N VAL A 106 -14.53 35.45 24.20
CA VAL A 106 -14.45 34.53 23.07
C VAL A 106 -13.30 34.97 22.16
N ARG A 107 -12.88 34.11 21.22
CA ARG A 107 -11.84 34.49 20.26
C ARG A 107 -12.27 35.77 19.51
N PHE A 108 -11.40 36.79 19.53
CA PHE A 108 -11.56 38.13 18.94
C PHE A 108 -12.54 39.08 19.63
N SER A 109 -13.18 38.70 20.74
CA SER A 109 -14.11 39.58 21.43
C SER A 109 -14.07 39.32 22.94
N ASP A 110 -13.72 40.35 23.68
CA ASP A 110 -13.66 40.34 25.14
C ASP A 110 -14.52 41.48 25.69
N LYS A 111 -15.38 41.16 26.65
CA LYS A 111 -16.19 42.11 27.38
C LYS A 111 -16.30 41.63 28.83
N VAL A 112 -15.17 41.65 29.53
CA VAL A 112 -15.03 41.33 30.95
C VAL A 112 -14.37 42.53 31.64
N SER A 113 -14.79 42.83 32.87
CA SER A 113 -14.18 43.87 33.71
C SER A 113 -13.62 43.26 35.00
N THR A 114 -12.86 44.04 35.76
CA THR A 114 -12.40 43.66 37.10
C THR A 114 -13.54 43.48 38.10
N GLU A 115 -14.73 44.02 37.80
CA GLU A 115 -15.93 43.90 38.61
C GLU A 115 -16.75 42.64 38.29
N SER A 116 -16.38 41.88 37.26
CA SER A 116 -17.11 40.68 36.87
C SER A 116 -16.96 39.56 37.90
N TYR A 117 -18.09 38.91 38.21
CA TYR A 117 -18.17 37.70 39.05
C TYR A 117 -18.31 36.45 38.19
N VAL A 118 -18.91 36.58 37.01
CA VAL A 118 -19.10 35.47 36.06
C VAL A 118 -18.45 35.82 34.73
N LYS A 119 -17.57 34.93 34.23
CA LYS A 119 -16.98 35.01 32.90
C LYS A 119 -17.45 33.85 32.05
N LEU A 120 -18.29 34.15 31.05
CA LEU A 120 -18.64 33.20 30.01
C LEU A 120 -17.53 33.12 28.98
N MET A 121 -17.10 31.93 28.61
CA MET A 121 -16.03 31.80 27.61
C MET A 121 -16.18 30.56 26.78
N THR A 122 -15.41 30.47 25.69
CA THR A 122 -15.29 29.18 24.99
C THR A 122 -14.28 28.27 25.66
N ASP A 123 -14.41 26.96 25.53
CA ASP A 123 -13.46 25.98 26.09
C ASP A 123 -12.01 26.29 25.70
N GLY A 124 -11.80 26.65 24.43
CA GLY A 124 -10.48 27.03 23.91
C GLY A 124 -9.88 28.30 24.55
N ILE A 125 -10.69 29.19 25.14
CA ILE A 125 -10.20 30.36 25.88
C ILE A 125 -9.72 29.96 27.26
N LEU A 126 -10.49 29.14 27.99
CA LEU A 126 -10.05 28.61 29.28
C LEU A 126 -8.75 27.82 29.11
N LEU A 127 -8.69 26.99 28.07
CA LEU A 127 -7.49 26.22 27.73
C LEU A 127 -6.30 27.11 27.29
N ALA A 128 -6.55 28.29 26.71
CA ALA A 128 -5.49 29.26 26.43
C ALA A 128 -4.94 29.89 27.71
N GLU A 129 -5.80 30.18 28.68
CA GLU A 129 -5.40 30.79 29.95
C GLU A 129 -4.52 29.85 30.79
N THR A 130 -4.64 28.52 30.66
CA THR A 130 -3.74 27.57 31.36
C THR A 130 -2.25 27.73 31.00
N GLN A 131 -1.92 28.37 29.87
CA GLN A 131 -0.52 28.65 29.52
C GLN A 131 0.11 29.75 30.36
N GLY A 132 -0.67 30.77 30.72
CA GLY A 132 -0.22 31.89 31.56
C GLY A 132 -0.54 31.70 33.03
N ASP A 133 -1.61 30.97 33.34
CA ASP A 133 -2.08 30.63 34.68
C ASP A 133 -2.33 29.12 34.79
N PRO A 134 -1.26 28.29 34.93
CA PRO A 134 -1.41 26.84 35.00
C PRO A 134 -2.24 26.38 36.21
N ARG A 135 -2.23 27.14 37.31
CA ARG A 135 -3.04 26.80 38.47
C ARG A 135 -4.48 27.28 38.36
N LEU A 136 -4.85 28.06 37.33
CA LEU A 136 -6.16 28.69 37.17
C LEU A 136 -6.58 29.51 38.40
N LEU A 137 -5.65 30.28 38.98
CA LEU A 137 -5.85 31.08 40.19
C LEU A 137 -6.87 32.21 40.00
N ALA A 138 -7.12 32.64 38.76
CA ALA A 138 -8.17 33.61 38.46
C ALA A 138 -9.60 33.11 38.79
N TYR A 139 -9.77 31.79 38.99
CA TYR A 139 -11.06 31.16 39.20
C TYR A 139 -11.17 30.49 40.56
N ASP A 140 -12.32 30.67 41.19
CA ASP A 140 -12.74 29.83 42.30
C ASP A 140 -13.69 28.71 41.83
N THR A 141 -14.44 28.91 40.74
CA THR A 141 -15.44 27.95 40.28
C THR A 141 -15.38 27.83 38.78
N LEU A 142 -15.37 26.60 38.29
CA LEU A 142 -15.45 26.29 36.87
C LEU A 142 -16.71 25.50 36.58
N ILE A 143 -17.45 25.94 35.57
CA ILE A 143 -18.61 25.26 35.03
C ILE A 143 -18.26 24.86 33.60
N ILE A 144 -18.10 23.56 33.37
CA ILE A 144 -17.86 22.97 32.05
C ILE A 144 -19.22 22.53 31.53
N ASP A 145 -19.85 23.39 30.74
CA ASP A 145 -21.21 23.20 30.22
C ASP A 145 -21.19 22.40 28.91
N GLU A 146 -22.27 21.68 28.62
CA GLU A 146 -22.45 20.91 27.38
C GLU A 146 -21.35 19.83 27.17
N ALA A 147 -20.88 19.19 28.25
CA ALA A 147 -19.79 18.21 28.19
C ALA A 147 -20.11 16.98 27.31
N HIS A 148 -21.39 16.74 27.02
CA HIS A 148 -21.85 15.72 26.09
C HIS A 148 -21.44 15.97 24.63
N GLU A 149 -21.03 17.19 24.24
CA GLU A 149 -20.48 17.43 22.89
C GLU A 149 -19.12 16.73 22.71
N ARG A 150 -18.44 16.36 23.81
CA ARG A 150 -17.18 15.58 23.82
C ARG A 150 -16.14 16.11 22.82
N SER A 151 -16.01 17.44 22.79
CA SER A 151 -15.01 18.12 21.97
C SER A 151 -13.61 17.89 22.51
N LEU A 152 -12.60 18.03 21.65
CA LEU A 152 -11.20 17.84 22.02
C LEU A 152 -10.77 18.76 23.18
N ASN A 153 -11.26 20.00 23.18
CA ASN A 153 -10.96 20.97 24.23
C ASN A 153 -11.61 20.59 25.57
N ILE A 154 -12.85 20.08 25.54
CA ILE A 154 -13.55 19.65 26.75
C ILE A 154 -12.84 18.46 27.37
N ASP A 155 -12.60 17.39 26.60
CA ASP A 155 -11.93 16.18 27.11
C ASP A 155 -10.53 16.51 27.68
N PHE A 156 -9.81 17.42 27.03
CA PHE A 156 -8.53 17.92 27.54
C PHE A 156 -8.67 18.68 28.85
N LEU A 157 -9.61 19.62 28.93
CA LEU A 157 -9.85 20.43 30.13
C LEU A 157 -10.26 19.56 31.31
N LEU A 158 -11.13 18.56 31.09
CA LEU A 158 -11.55 17.64 32.14
C LEU A 158 -10.35 16.87 32.71
N GLY A 159 -9.50 16.31 31.86
CA GLY A 159 -8.28 15.63 32.32
C GLY A 159 -7.26 16.57 32.96
N TYR A 160 -7.16 17.81 32.48
CA TYR A 160 -6.29 18.83 33.07
C TYR A 160 -6.76 19.18 34.49
N ILE A 161 -8.06 19.44 34.64
CA ILE A 161 -8.68 19.80 35.91
C ILE A 161 -8.64 18.61 36.87
N HIS A 162 -8.86 17.37 36.41
CA HIS A 162 -8.71 16.17 37.24
C HIS A 162 -7.36 16.14 37.97
N ARG A 163 -6.26 16.50 37.27
CA ARG A 163 -4.93 16.60 37.91
C ARG A 163 -4.73 17.84 38.76
N LEU A 164 -5.42 18.94 38.44
CA LEU A 164 -5.31 20.20 39.17
C LEU A 164 -6.02 20.14 40.53
N LEU A 165 -7.21 19.52 40.59
CA LEU A 165 -8.10 19.51 41.75
C LEU A 165 -7.42 19.08 43.07
N PRO A 166 -6.56 18.03 43.12
CA PRO A 166 -5.84 17.67 44.34
C PRO A 166 -4.95 18.80 44.90
N SER A 167 -4.45 19.69 44.03
CA SER A 167 -3.58 20.83 44.39
C SER A 167 -4.33 22.17 44.54
N ARG A 168 -5.65 22.17 44.28
CA ARG A 168 -6.57 23.32 44.36
C ARG A 168 -7.87 22.89 45.05
N PRO A 169 -7.83 22.52 46.35
CA PRO A 169 -9.04 22.11 47.09
C PRO A 169 -10.10 23.22 47.16
N ASP A 170 -9.71 24.47 46.98
CA ASP A 170 -10.57 25.65 46.93
C ASP A 170 -11.39 25.78 45.63
N LEU A 171 -10.91 25.17 44.54
CA LEU A 171 -11.54 25.21 43.21
C LEU A 171 -12.72 24.23 43.14
N LYS A 172 -13.91 24.75 42.85
CA LYS A 172 -15.12 23.94 42.60
C LYS A 172 -15.27 23.66 41.11
N LEU A 173 -15.64 22.44 40.75
CA LEU A 173 -15.94 22.03 39.37
C LEU A 173 -17.38 21.59 39.25
N ILE A 174 -18.09 22.14 38.27
CA ILE A 174 -19.43 21.69 37.89
C ILE A 174 -19.36 21.24 36.44
N VAL A 175 -19.72 19.99 36.17
CA VAL A 175 -19.79 19.45 34.80
C VAL A 175 -21.26 19.27 34.44
N THR A 176 -21.70 19.82 33.32
CA THR A 176 -23.09 19.63 32.88
C THR A 176 -23.17 18.74 31.65
N SER A 177 -24.22 17.93 31.57
CA SER A 177 -24.52 17.08 30.42
C SER A 177 -26.01 17.10 30.08
N ALA A 178 -26.33 16.98 28.80
CA ALA A 178 -27.69 16.78 28.32
C ALA A 178 -28.05 15.31 28.13
N THR A 179 -27.06 14.41 28.21
CA THR A 179 -27.22 12.96 28.02
C THR A 179 -26.95 12.20 29.32
N ILE A 180 -27.43 10.95 29.38
CA ILE A 180 -27.34 10.04 30.54
C ILE A 180 -25.91 9.49 30.75
N ASP A 181 -24.90 9.91 29.96
CA ASP A 181 -23.48 9.55 30.15
C ASP A 181 -22.84 10.19 31.42
N ALA A 182 -23.66 10.57 32.40
CA ALA A 182 -23.30 11.12 33.70
C ALA A 182 -22.32 10.23 34.46
N GLU A 183 -22.50 8.92 34.31
CA GLU A 183 -21.74 7.94 35.06
C GLU A 183 -20.27 7.93 34.67
N ARG A 184 -19.94 8.11 33.38
CA ARG A 184 -18.54 8.23 32.95
C ARG A 184 -17.88 9.45 33.57
N PHE A 185 -18.56 10.60 33.54
CA PHE A 185 -18.05 11.81 34.22
C PHE A 185 -17.87 11.58 35.72
N SER A 186 -18.81 10.86 36.37
CA SER A 186 -18.77 10.58 37.81
C SER A 186 -17.56 9.71 38.15
N ARG A 187 -17.38 8.60 37.44
CA ARG A 187 -16.22 7.71 37.60
C ARG A 187 -14.90 8.46 37.35
N HIS A 188 -14.85 9.34 36.35
CA HIS A 188 -13.66 10.14 36.04
C HIS A 188 -13.24 11.07 37.19
N PHE A 189 -14.18 11.59 37.97
CA PHE A 189 -13.92 12.46 39.12
C PHE A 189 -14.20 11.74 40.46
N ASN A 190 -13.73 10.49 40.59
CA ASN A 190 -13.79 9.72 41.84
C ASN A 190 -15.21 9.54 42.40
N HIS A 191 -16.15 9.14 41.54
CA HIS A 191 -17.57 8.97 41.88
C HIS A 191 -18.26 10.25 42.37
N ALA A 192 -17.97 11.38 41.71
CA ALA A 192 -18.61 12.66 42.00
C ALA A 192 -20.15 12.55 41.93
N PRO A 193 -20.90 13.23 42.82
CA PRO A 193 -22.34 13.16 42.86
C PRO A 193 -22.97 13.64 41.55
N VAL A 194 -23.96 12.88 41.08
CA VAL A 194 -24.75 13.19 39.90
C VAL A 194 -26.12 13.70 40.36
N ILE A 195 -26.49 14.91 39.94
CA ILE A 195 -27.83 15.45 40.12
C ILE A 195 -28.55 15.44 38.79
N GLU A 196 -29.64 14.69 38.73
CA GLU A 196 -30.56 14.73 37.61
C GLU A 196 -31.63 15.82 37.81
N VAL A 197 -31.76 16.64 36.78
CA VAL A 197 -32.76 17.67 36.62
C VAL A 197 -33.67 17.22 35.49
N SER A 198 -34.74 16.51 35.84
CA SER A 198 -35.77 16.09 34.89
C SER A 198 -36.40 17.32 34.23
N GLY A 199 -36.36 17.37 32.90
CA GLY A 199 -36.97 18.46 32.14
C GLY A 199 -38.49 18.47 32.27
N ARG A 200 -39.12 19.63 32.04
CA ARG A 200 -40.50 19.70 31.56
C ARG A 200 -40.48 19.55 30.04
N THR A 201 -40.08 18.39 29.54
CA THR A 201 -40.26 18.08 28.11
C THR A 201 -41.67 17.55 27.92
N TYR A 202 -42.35 18.12 26.96
CA TYR A 202 -43.63 17.57 26.53
C TYR A 202 -43.36 16.26 25.79
N PRO A 203 -44.27 15.27 25.89
CA PRO A 203 -44.09 13.99 25.22
C PRO A 203 -43.90 14.20 23.70
N VAL A 204 -42.92 13.49 23.14
CA VAL A 204 -42.64 13.47 21.70
C VAL A 204 -43.09 12.12 21.15
N GLU A 205 -44.02 12.15 20.21
CA GLU A 205 -44.44 10.97 19.46
C GLU A 205 -43.39 10.66 18.38
N ILE A 206 -42.96 9.40 18.27
CA ILE A 206 -41.94 8.97 17.30
C ILE A 206 -42.61 8.13 16.22
N HIS A 207 -42.51 8.58 14.97
CA HIS A 207 -42.96 7.83 13.80
C HIS A 207 -41.74 7.32 13.05
N TYR A 208 -41.64 6.01 12.87
CA TYR A 208 -40.59 5.39 12.06
C TYR A 208 -41.15 5.06 10.67
N GLN A 209 -40.38 5.35 9.64
CA GLN A 209 -40.73 4.91 8.29
C GLN A 209 -40.55 3.39 8.18
N PRO A 210 -41.59 2.62 7.78
CA PRO A 210 -41.50 1.17 7.68
C PRO A 210 -40.51 0.73 6.59
N VAL A 211 -39.93 -0.46 6.75
CA VAL A 211 -39.11 -1.09 5.71
C VAL A 211 -40.06 -1.65 4.64
N VAL A 212 -40.22 -0.93 3.53
CA VAL A 212 -41.01 -1.41 2.40
C VAL A 212 -40.04 -1.88 1.30
N PRO A 213 -40.16 -3.13 0.79
CA PRO A 213 -39.21 -3.71 -0.18
C PRO A 213 -38.97 -2.89 -1.46
N ASP A 214 -39.95 -2.08 -1.88
CA ASP A 214 -39.87 -1.21 -3.08
C ASP A 214 -39.42 0.24 -2.75
N ASP A 215 -39.17 0.56 -1.48
CA ASP A 215 -38.89 1.93 -0.98
C ASP A 215 -37.38 2.18 -0.77
N GLU A 216 -36.52 1.23 -1.15
CA GLU A 216 -35.06 1.43 -1.26
C GLU A 216 -34.69 2.37 -2.43
N ASP A 217 -35.56 2.48 -3.45
CA ASP A 217 -35.35 3.31 -4.65
C ASP A 217 -35.94 4.73 -4.53
N VAL A 218 -36.67 5.06 -3.44
CA VAL A 218 -37.27 6.39 -3.26
C VAL A 218 -36.24 7.38 -2.69
N ASP A 219 -36.00 8.45 -3.45
CA ASP A 219 -35.06 9.53 -3.08
C ASP A 219 -35.40 10.16 -1.72
N MET A 220 -34.38 10.55 -0.95
CA MET A 220 -34.52 11.15 0.38
C MET A 220 -35.40 12.40 0.35
N GLN A 221 -35.30 13.17 -0.73
CA GLN A 221 -36.08 14.37 -0.97
C GLN A 221 -37.58 14.03 -1.03
N GLN A 222 -37.94 12.93 -1.70
CA GLN A 222 -39.34 12.48 -1.80
C GLN A 222 -39.86 12.01 -0.44
N LYS A 223 -39.05 11.30 0.35
CA LYS A 223 -39.42 10.90 1.73
C LYS A 223 -39.70 12.12 2.61
N ILE A 224 -38.89 13.17 2.48
CA ILE A 224 -39.11 14.44 3.19
C ILE A 224 -40.40 15.13 2.71
N LEU A 225 -40.67 15.16 1.41
CA LEU A 225 -41.91 15.74 0.87
C LEU A 225 -43.15 15.03 1.42
N ASN A 226 -43.16 13.70 1.37
CA ASN A 226 -44.26 12.88 1.90
C ASN A 226 -44.51 13.16 3.39
N ALA A 227 -43.45 13.24 4.20
CA ALA A 227 -43.57 13.56 5.62
C ALA A 227 -44.08 15.00 5.85
N VAL A 228 -43.66 15.97 5.02
CA VAL A 228 -44.18 17.34 5.08
C VAL A 228 -45.66 17.39 4.72
N ASP A 229 -46.10 16.66 3.69
CA ASP A 229 -47.51 16.60 3.30
C ASP A 229 -48.38 15.98 4.40
N GLU A 230 -47.92 14.90 5.03
CA GLU A 230 -48.61 14.28 6.16
C GLU A 230 -48.78 15.27 7.32
N ILE A 231 -47.74 16.03 7.66
CA ILE A 231 -47.78 17.08 8.69
C ILE A 231 -48.76 18.20 8.32
N VAL A 232 -48.75 18.63 7.05
CA VAL A 232 -49.63 19.70 6.54
C VAL A 232 -51.09 19.28 6.51
N GLN A 233 -51.39 18.03 6.17
CA GLN A 233 -52.74 17.47 6.19
C GLN A 233 -53.27 17.29 7.62
N THR A 234 -52.40 16.91 8.57
CA THR A 234 -52.79 16.60 9.96
C THR A 234 -52.94 17.84 10.84
N SER A 235 -52.18 18.91 10.60
CA SER A 235 -52.31 20.16 11.36
C SER A 235 -51.89 21.38 10.56
N GLN A 236 -52.56 22.52 10.79
CA GLN A 236 -52.19 23.81 10.23
C GLN A 236 -51.23 24.64 11.12
N SER A 237 -50.94 24.18 12.34
CA SER A 237 -50.13 24.94 13.33
C SER A 237 -48.76 24.30 13.60
N GLY A 238 -47.76 25.09 13.99
CA GLY A 238 -46.43 24.61 14.37
C GLY A 238 -45.44 24.45 13.21
N ASP A 239 -44.17 24.70 13.49
CA ASP A 239 -43.09 24.71 12.49
C ASP A 239 -42.39 23.35 12.39
N ILE A 240 -41.77 23.11 11.23
CA ILE A 240 -41.07 21.86 10.90
C ILE A 240 -39.56 22.10 10.93
N LEU A 241 -38.81 21.22 11.59
CA LEU A 241 -37.35 21.17 11.56
C LEU A 241 -36.87 19.89 10.88
N VAL A 242 -36.17 20.02 9.75
CA VAL A 242 -35.65 18.88 8.99
C VAL A 242 -34.14 18.78 9.20
N PHE A 243 -33.65 17.62 9.64
CA PHE A 243 -32.22 17.37 9.79
C PHE A 243 -31.64 16.70 8.54
N LEU A 244 -30.62 17.33 7.96
CA LEU A 244 -29.94 16.90 6.75
C LEU A 244 -28.41 16.87 6.96
N PRO A 245 -27.67 16.00 6.23
CA PRO A 245 -26.25 15.80 6.48
C PRO A 245 -25.36 16.98 6.04
N GLY A 246 -25.79 17.82 5.11
CA GLY A 246 -24.94 18.89 4.57
C GLY A 246 -25.68 20.01 3.82
N GLU A 247 -24.90 21.00 3.39
CA GLU A 247 -25.40 22.18 2.65
C GLU A 247 -26.01 21.81 1.30
N ARG A 248 -25.45 20.82 0.60
CA ARG A 248 -25.94 20.39 -0.72
C ARG A 248 -27.35 19.83 -0.58
N GLU A 249 -27.54 18.91 0.36
CA GLU A 249 -28.79 18.24 0.63
C GLU A 249 -29.84 19.24 1.11
N ILE A 250 -29.48 20.20 1.98
CA ILE A 250 -30.37 21.31 2.39
C ILE A 250 -30.89 22.10 1.18
N ARG A 251 -30.02 22.42 0.21
CA ARG A 251 -30.42 23.19 -0.97
C ARG A 251 -31.30 22.37 -1.91
N GLU A 252 -30.94 21.13 -2.18
CA GLU A 252 -31.72 20.21 -3.03
C GLU A 252 -33.13 20.01 -2.44
N THR A 253 -33.25 19.76 -1.12
CA THR A 253 -34.53 19.67 -0.43
C THR A 253 -35.30 21.00 -0.47
N ALA A 254 -34.63 22.15 -0.31
CA ALA A 254 -35.27 23.46 -0.40
C ALA A 254 -35.87 23.72 -1.79
N GLU A 255 -35.15 23.35 -2.86
CA GLU A 255 -35.64 23.46 -4.23
C GLU A 255 -36.83 22.55 -4.47
N SER A 256 -36.77 21.29 -4.03
CA SER A 256 -37.89 20.34 -4.13
C SER A 256 -39.12 20.87 -3.41
N LEU A 257 -38.98 21.35 -2.17
CA LEU A 257 -40.09 21.95 -1.39
C LEU A 257 -40.69 23.20 -2.05
N ARG A 258 -39.87 24.02 -2.72
CA ARG A 258 -40.37 25.20 -3.47
C ARG A 258 -41.17 24.78 -4.70
N LYS A 259 -40.77 23.71 -5.39
CA LYS A 259 -41.45 23.17 -6.57
C LYS A 259 -42.71 22.37 -6.22
N HIS A 260 -42.76 21.81 -5.00
CA HIS A 260 -43.81 20.91 -4.55
C HIS A 260 -45.21 21.55 -4.49
N HIS A 261 -45.34 22.88 -4.64
CA HIS A 261 -46.61 23.61 -4.71
C HIS A 261 -47.72 23.00 -3.83
N PHE A 262 -47.73 23.32 -2.53
CA PHE A 262 -48.81 22.92 -1.61
C PHE A 262 -50.18 23.30 -2.23
N ASP A 263 -50.96 22.28 -2.58
CA ASP A 263 -51.86 22.36 -3.74
C ASP A 263 -52.96 23.43 -3.62
N ARG A 264 -53.18 24.10 -4.74
CA ARG A 264 -53.77 25.44 -4.88
C ARG A 264 -55.25 25.40 -5.26
N GLN A 265 -56.00 24.38 -4.84
CA GLN A 265 -57.40 24.24 -5.28
C GLN A 265 -58.48 24.15 -4.18
N GLN A 266 -58.16 24.17 -2.88
CA GLN A 266 -59.25 24.15 -1.89
C GLN A 266 -58.91 24.58 -0.45
N SER A 267 -57.94 25.48 -0.23
CA SER A 267 -57.69 25.95 1.15
C SER A 267 -57.17 27.38 1.24
N ASP A 268 -57.73 28.16 2.18
CA ASP A 268 -57.29 29.50 2.60
C ASP A 268 -55.95 29.48 3.39
N VAL A 269 -55.08 28.49 3.15
CA VAL A 269 -53.87 28.28 3.96
C VAL A 269 -52.71 29.11 3.40
N PRO A 270 -52.06 29.97 4.23
CA PRO A 270 -50.86 30.68 3.84
C PRO A 270 -49.70 29.72 3.51
N GLY A 271 -48.97 29.96 2.42
CA GLY A 271 -47.81 29.14 2.02
C GLY A 271 -46.69 29.09 3.09
N ALA A 272 -45.87 28.03 3.10
CA ALA A 272 -44.80 27.84 4.08
C ALA A 272 -43.50 28.60 3.73
N GLU A 273 -42.80 29.15 4.74
CA GLU A 273 -41.48 29.79 4.59
C GLU A 273 -40.35 28.75 4.76
N ILE A 274 -39.54 28.54 3.72
CA ILE A 274 -38.41 27.58 3.73
C ILE A 274 -37.12 28.28 4.14
N LEU A 275 -36.52 27.86 5.26
CA LEU A 275 -35.37 28.51 5.87
C LEU A 275 -34.18 27.55 6.04
N PRO A 276 -33.04 27.78 5.37
CA PRO A 276 -31.84 26.97 5.58
C PRO A 276 -31.12 27.34 6.89
N LEU A 277 -30.49 26.36 7.54
CA LEU A 277 -29.68 26.54 8.75
C LEU A 277 -28.43 25.63 8.74
N PHE A 278 -27.29 26.20 8.32
CA PHE A 278 -25.98 25.53 8.38
C PHE A 278 -24.86 26.52 8.73
N ALA A 279 -23.72 26.00 9.18
CA ALA A 279 -22.66 26.80 9.80
C ALA A 279 -22.10 27.94 8.92
N ARG A 280 -22.13 27.78 7.59
CA ARG A 280 -21.58 28.74 6.62
C ARG A 280 -22.47 29.97 6.39
N LEU A 281 -23.73 29.95 6.80
CA LEU A 281 -24.67 31.07 6.64
C LEU A 281 -24.19 32.33 7.38
N SER A 282 -24.59 33.50 6.88
CA SER A 282 -24.32 34.77 7.55
C SER A 282 -25.09 34.86 8.88
N PHE A 283 -24.63 35.73 9.79
CA PHE A 283 -25.30 35.91 11.09
C PHE A 283 -26.76 36.36 10.91
N ASN A 284 -27.03 37.27 9.98
CA ASN A 284 -28.39 37.74 9.72
C ASN A 284 -29.28 36.62 9.18
N GLU A 285 -28.76 35.73 8.32
CA GLU A 285 -29.51 34.57 7.82
C GLU A 285 -29.80 33.54 8.92
N GLN A 286 -28.82 33.28 9.79
CA GLN A 286 -29.04 32.43 10.97
C GLN A 286 -30.05 33.07 11.94
N GLU A 287 -29.99 34.39 12.13
CA GLU A 287 -30.90 35.13 13.01
C GLU A 287 -32.36 35.06 12.54
N ARG A 288 -32.60 35.00 11.22
CA ARG A 288 -33.96 34.85 10.65
C ARG A 288 -34.67 33.61 11.18
N VAL A 289 -33.96 32.51 11.41
CA VAL A 289 -34.54 31.25 11.90
C VAL A 289 -35.14 31.41 13.31
N PHE A 290 -34.66 32.39 14.09
CA PHE A 290 -35.18 32.66 15.43
C PHE A 290 -36.35 33.65 15.48
N ARG A 291 -36.66 34.31 14.37
CA ARG A 291 -37.77 35.26 14.31
C ARG A 291 -39.07 34.49 14.02
N PRO A 292 -40.08 34.51 14.90
CA PRO A 292 -41.35 33.86 14.63
C PRO A 292 -42.00 34.47 13.38
N GLY A 293 -42.54 33.61 12.51
CA GLY A 293 -43.24 34.00 11.28
C GLY A 293 -44.76 34.03 11.45
N GLN A 294 -45.46 34.66 10.50
CA GLN A 294 -46.94 34.61 10.42
C GLN A 294 -47.44 33.34 9.71
N VAL A 295 -46.58 32.69 8.93
CA VAL A 295 -46.85 31.45 8.21
C VAL A 295 -45.95 30.33 8.73
N ARG A 296 -46.34 29.06 8.50
CA ARG A 296 -45.55 27.89 8.90
C ARG A 296 -44.14 27.97 8.33
N ARG A 297 -43.13 27.70 9.16
CA ARG A 297 -41.72 27.66 8.76
C ARG A 297 -41.24 26.22 8.61
N ILE A 298 -40.50 25.94 7.55
CA ILE A 298 -39.79 24.68 7.34
C ILE A 298 -38.29 24.98 7.39
N VAL A 299 -37.67 24.64 8.52
CA VAL A 299 -36.26 24.91 8.79
C VAL A 299 -35.44 23.69 8.39
N LEU A 300 -34.57 23.84 7.40
CA LEU A 300 -33.70 22.78 6.89
C LEU A 300 -32.31 22.93 7.50
N ALA A 301 -31.93 22.03 8.41
CA ALA A 301 -30.77 22.21 9.28
C ALA A 301 -29.78 21.05 9.24
N THR A 302 -28.51 21.37 9.48
CA THR A 302 -27.48 20.39 9.89
C THR A 302 -27.50 20.20 11.41
N ASN A 303 -26.55 19.44 11.97
CA ASN A 303 -26.37 19.26 13.43
C ASN A 303 -26.15 20.58 14.21
N VAL A 304 -26.03 21.72 13.53
CA VAL A 304 -26.04 23.05 14.17
C VAL A 304 -27.28 23.24 15.07
N ALA A 305 -28.45 22.71 14.67
CA ALA A 305 -29.68 22.78 15.45
C ALA A 305 -29.80 21.72 16.56
N GLU A 306 -28.91 20.72 16.59
CA GLU A 306 -29.03 19.52 17.44
C GLU A 306 -28.79 19.75 18.92
N THR A 307 -27.90 20.67 19.33
CA THR A 307 -27.53 20.87 20.75
C THR A 307 -27.79 22.30 21.20
N SER A 308 -26.91 23.22 20.83
CA SER A 308 -26.76 24.54 21.44
C SER A 308 -27.62 25.65 20.82
N LEU A 309 -28.57 25.30 19.94
CA LEU A 309 -29.53 26.21 19.33
C LEU A 309 -30.97 25.79 19.64
N THR A 310 -31.79 26.72 20.11
CA THR A 310 -33.24 26.54 20.29
C THR A 310 -33.98 27.36 19.24
N VAL A 311 -34.49 26.71 18.21
CA VAL A 311 -35.40 27.35 17.25
C VAL A 311 -36.79 27.42 17.88
N PRO A 312 -37.39 28.61 18.05
CA PRO A 312 -38.73 28.73 18.62
C PRO A 312 -39.78 28.18 17.64
N GLY A 313 -40.93 27.73 18.15
CA GLY A 313 -42.10 27.34 17.33
C GLY A 313 -42.04 25.95 16.69
N ILE A 314 -40.94 25.21 16.83
CA ILE A 314 -40.81 23.85 16.28
C ILE A 314 -41.75 22.89 17.01
N ARG A 315 -42.65 22.25 16.26
CA ARG A 315 -43.57 21.20 16.72
C ARG A 315 -43.34 19.87 16.01
N TYR A 316 -42.72 19.91 14.83
CA TYR A 316 -42.44 18.71 14.05
C TYR A 316 -40.95 18.63 13.74
N VAL A 317 -40.40 17.43 13.85
CA VAL A 317 -39.03 17.12 13.42
C VAL A 317 -39.09 16.06 12.34
N ILE A 318 -38.33 16.24 11.27
CA ILE A 318 -38.07 15.22 10.26
C ILE A 318 -36.58 14.90 10.33
N ASP A 319 -36.23 13.67 10.69
CA ASP A 319 -34.86 13.22 10.86
C ASP A 319 -34.46 12.26 9.73
N SER A 320 -33.57 12.70 8.85
CA SER A 320 -32.99 11.84 7.81
C SER A 320 -32.16 10.69 8.37
N GLY A 321 -31.67 10.80 9.61
CA GLY A 321 -30.84 9.78 10.25
C GLY A 321 -29.35 9.84 9.87
N TRP A 322 -28.94 10.82 9.06
CA TRP A 322 -27.56 10.97 8.60
C TRP A 322 -26.91 12.25 9.15
N ALA A 323 -25.60 12.22 9.29
CA ALA A 323 -24.77 13.38 9.58
C ALA A 323 -23.43 13.28 8.86
N ARG A 324 -22.84 14.43 8.55
CA ARG A 324 -21.48 14.49 8.00
C ARG A 324 -20.47 14.70 9.14
N ILE A 325 -19.60 13.72 9.34
CA ILE A 325 -18.66 13.64 10.47
C ILE A 325 -17.23 13.74 9.92
N ASN A 326 -16.39 14.56 10.55
CA ASN A 326 -14.96 14.61 10.25
C ASN A 326 -14.25 13.46 10.99
N ARG A 327 -13.49 12.65 10.25
CA ARG A 327 -12.63 11.58 10.76
C ARG A 327 -11.21 11.75 10.26
N TYR A 328 -10.25 11.43 11.11
CA TYR A 328 -8.83 11.47 10.78
C TYR A 328 -8.28 10.06 10.56
N SER A 329 -7.75 9.83 9.36
CA SER A 329 -7.04 8.59 9.04
C SER A 329 -5.58 8.73 9.45
N TYR A 330 -5.20 8.17 10.61
CA TYR A 330 -3.80 8.21 11.09
C TYR A 330 -2.83 7.47 10.17
N ARG A 331 -3.30 6.48 9.39
CA ARG A 331 -2.46 5.76 8.41
C ARG A 331 -2.06 6.65 7.25
N ASN A 332 -3.01 7.42 6.73
CA ASN A 332 -2.82 8.28 5.56
C ASN A 332 -2.45 9.72 5.95
N LYS A 333 -2.67 10.10 7.22
CA LYS A 333 -2.58 11.45 7.79
C LYS A 333 -3.47 12.48 7.09
N VAL A 334 -4.67 12.05 6.70
CA VAL A 334 -5.66 12.85 5.96
C VAL A 334 -6.97 12.97 6.73
N GLU A 335 -7.66 14.08 6.50
CA GLU A 335 -9.03 14.28 6.99
C GLU A 335 -10.05 13.70 6.00
N GLN A 336 -11.05 13.03 6.54
CA GLN A 336 -12.11 12.35 5.81
C GLN A 336 -13.43 12.93 6.27
N LEU A 337 -14.19 13.48 5.33
CA LEU A 337 -15.50 14.03 5.62
C LEU A 337 -16.57 13.03 5.16
N GLN A 338 -16.94 12.11 6.06
CA GLN A 338 -17.82 10.98 5.77
C GLN A 338 -19.26 11.27 6.16
N THR A 339 -20.21 10.79 5.35
CA THR A 339 -21.64 10.81 5.69
C THR A 339 -21.97 9.47 6.33
N GLU A 340 -22.42 9.49 7.58
CA GLU A 340 -22.65 8.29 8.41
C GLU A 340 -24.01 8.37 9.13
N LYS A 341 -24.51 7.21 9.57
CA LYS A 341 -25.71 7.13 10.42
C LYS A 341 -25.42 7.78 11.78
N ILE A 342 -26.38 8.54 12.31
CA ILE A 342 -26.25 9.16 13.63
C ILE A 342 -26.36 8.13 14.77
N SER A 343 -25.85 8.47 15.94
CA SER A 343 -26.03 7.68 17.17
C SER A 343 -27.48 7.78 17.69
N ARG A 344 -27.87 6.85 18.56
CA ARG A 344 -29.17 6.89 19.25
C ARG A 344 -29.31 8.16 20.09
N ALA A 345 -28.25 8.58 20.79
CA ALA A 345 -28.22 9.83 21.55
C ALA A 345 -28.48 11.05 20.65
N SER A 346 -27.82 11.15 19.50
CA SER A 346 -28.08 12.22 18.52
C SER A 346 -29.52 12.18 17.99
N ALA A 347 -30.04 11.00 17.64
CA ALA A 347 -31.42 10.85 17.18
C ALA A 347 -32.44 11.30 18.23
N ASN A 348 -32.19 11.01 19.51
CA ASN A 348 -33.05 11.44 20.62
C ASN A 348 -32.94 12.95 20.88
N GLN A 349 -31.74 13.53 20.75
CA GLN A 349 -31.56 14.98 20.84
C GLN A 349 -32.24 15.74 19.70
N ARG A 350 -32.23 15.19 18.49
CA ARG A 350 -32.95 15.70 17.32
C ARG A 350 -34.46 15.64 17.56
N ALA A 351 -34.99 14.50 18.02
CA ALA A 351 -36.41 14.34 18.37
C ALA A 351 -36.84 15.32 19.48
N GLY A 352 -36.02 15.49 20.52
CA GLY A 352 -36.30 16.43 21.61
C GLY A 352 -36.41 17.90 21.19
N ARG A 353 -36.11 18.26 19.93
CA ARG A 353 -36.26 19.64 19.43
C ARG A 353 -37.72 20.06 19.26
N CYS A 354 -38.66 19.15 19.04
CA CYS A 354 -40.09 19.46 18.96
C CYS A 354 -40.83 19.39 20.31
N GLY A 355 -40.26 18.74 21.34
CA GLY A 355 -40.89 18.59 22.67
C GLY A 355 -40.66 19.74 23.66
N ARG A 356 -40.21 20.91 23.20
CA ARG A 356 -39.73 22.02 24.07
C ARG A 356 -40.79 23.00 24.51
N ILE A 357 -41.81 23.23 23.70
CA ILE A 357 -42.86 24.25 23.93
C ILE A 357 -44.22 23.57 24.14
N ALA A 358 -44.48 22.48 23.43
CA ALA A 358 -45.69 21.68 23.49
C ALA A 358 -45.37 20.25 22.99
N SER A 359 -46.34 19.33 23.07
CA SER A 359 -46.21 17.99 22.50
C SER A 359 -45.94 18.07 21.00
N GLY A 360 -44.92 17.34 20.55
CA GLY A 360 -44.43 17.35 19.18
C GLY A 360 -44.35 15.95 18.58
N VAL A 361 -44.16 15.88 17.26
CA VAL A 361 -44.00 14.61 16.53
C VAL A 361 -42.64 14.61 15.84
N CYS A 362 -41.93 13.49 15.91
CA CYS A 362 -40.66 13.28 15.22
C CYS A 362 -40.79 12.14 14.21
N TYR A 363 -40.70 12.49 12.93
CA TYR A 363 -40.65 11.56 11.81
C TYR A 363 -39.21 11.13 11.55
N ARG A 364 -38.90 9.86 11.79
CA ARG A 364 -37.61 9.24 11.45
C ARG A 364 -37.74 8.56 10.09
N LEU A 365 -36.97 9.02 9.12
CA LEU A 365 -36.98 8.49 7.75
C LEU A 365 -36.18 7.18 7.62
N TYR A 366 -36.20 6.38 8.67
CA TYR A 366 -35.52 5.11 8.83
C TYR A 366 -36.31 4.24 9.81
N SER A 367 -36.16 2.92 9.70
CA SER A 367 -36.92 1.96 10.48
C SER A 367 -36.51 1.93 11.95
N GLU A 368 -37.39 1.37 12.79
CA GLU A 368 -37.09 1.16 14.21
C GLU A 368 -35.94 0.16 14.40
N GLU A 369 -35.86 -0.87 13.56
CA GLU A 369 -34.74 -1.83 13.56
C GLU A 369 -33.40 -1.14 13.26
N ASP A 370 -33.38 -0.24 12.28
CA ASP A 370 -32.19 0.58 11.99
C ASP A 370 -31.83 1.48 13.18
N TYR A 371 -32.82 2.05 13.88
CA TYR A 371 -32.56 2.82 15.10
C TYR A 371 -31.94 1.99 16.22
N GLN A 372 -32.46 0.77 16.46
CA GLN A 372 -32.01 -0.09 17.54
C GLN A 372 -30.58 -0.62 17.34
N THR A 373 -30.15 -0.81 16.08
CA THR A 373 -28.80 -1.29 15.73
C THR A 373 -27.72 -0.20 15.73
N ARG A 374 -28.10 1.08 15.82
CA ARG A 374 -27.15 2.21 15.87
C ARG A 374 -26.38 2.27 17.20
N PRO A 375 -25.14 2.80 17.19
CA PRO A 375 -24.38 3.01 18.42
C PRO A 375 -25.11 3.99 19.36
N GLU A 376 -24.95 3.79 20.66
CA GLU A 376 -25.61 4.64 21.66
C GLU A 376 -25.13 6.08 21.63
N PHE A 377 -23.81 6.28 21.54
CA PHE A 377 -23.16 7.58 21.55
C PHE A 377 -22.27 7.76 20.32
N THR A 378 -22.04 9.00 19.93
CA THR A 378 -21.10 9.35 18.86
C THR A 378 -19.67 9.36 19.41
N ASP A 379 -18.71 8.88 18.62
CA ASP A 379 -17.29 8.88 19.01
C ASP A 379 -16.82 10.30 19.42
N PRO A 380 -16.14 10.44 20.57
CA PRO A 380 -15.58 11.73 21.00
C PRO A 380 -14.53 12.24 20.02
N GLU A 381 -14.36 13.56 19.93
CA GLU A 381 -13.50 14.20 18.92
C GLU A 381 -12.03 13.76 19.02
N ILE A 382 -11.57 13.44 20.23
CA ILE A 382 -10.21 12.93 20.51
C ILE A 382 -9.90 11.60 19.79
N LEU A 383 -10.91 10.78 19.53
CA LEU A 383 -10.74 9.48 18.85
C LEU A 383 -10.82 9.60 17.32
N ARG A 384 -11.15 10.79 16.79
CA ARG A 384 -11.36 11.02 15.36
C ARG A 384 -10.60 12.22 14.79
N SER A 385 -9.68 12.82 15.55
CA SER A 385 -8.86 13.97 15.15
C SER A 385 -7.37 13.73 15.30
N SER A 386 -6.53 14.56 14.67
CA SER A 386 -5.07 14.49 14.86
C SER A 386 -4.67 14.95 16.28
N LEU A 387 -3.79 14.18 16.93
CA LEU A 387 -3.35 14.44 18.29
C LEU A 387 -2.11 15.34 18.40
N ALA A 388 -1.50 15.75 17.28
CA ALA A 388 -0.24 16.51 17.32
C ALA A 388 -0.35 17.81 18.14
N SER A 389 -1.44 18.58 17.95
CA SER A 389 -1.70 19.80 18.73
C SER A 389 -1.88 19.53 20.21
N VAL A 390 -2.54 18.42 20.57
CA VAL A 390 -2.77 18.00 21.95
C VAL A 390 -1.45 17.63 22.61
N ILE A 391 -0.68 16.74 21.98
CA ILE A 391 0.62 16.27 22.48
C ILE A 391 1.57 17.46 22.68
N LEU A 392 1.64 18.35 21.68
CA LEU A 392 2.48 19.55 21.73
C LEU A 392 2.13 20.43 22.94
N ARG A 393 0.83 20.61 23.21
CA ARG A 393 0.34 21.39 24.33
C ARG A 393 0.58 20.73 25.68
N MET A 394 0.39 19.41 25.78
CA MET A 394 0.66 18.65 27.02
C MET A 394 2.12 18.76 27.43
N LYS A 395 3.01 18.56 26.46
CA LYS A 395 4.46 18.65 26.69
C LYS A 395 4.87 20.07 27.07
N SER A 396 4.29 21.11 26.46
CA SER A 396 4.64 22.50 26.79
C SER A 396 4.16 22.91 28.18
N LEU A 397 3.01 22.41 28.62
CA LEU A 397 2.49 22.59 29.97
C LEU A 397 3.13 21.63 31.00
N LYS A 398 4.01 20.72 30.58
CA LYS A 398 4.68 19.70 31.42
C LYS A 398 3.71 18.79 32.19
N ILE A 399 2.54 18.48 31.61
CA ILE A 399 1.51 17.67 32.25
C ILE A 399 1.76 16.17 32.01
N GLY A 400 3.02 15.71 32.09
CA GLY A 400 3.40 14.31 31.91
C GLY A 400 3.15 13.74 30.50
N ASP A 401 3.16 12.41 30.41
CA ASP A 401 2.97 11.67 29.16
C ASP A 401 1.49 11.50 28.80
N VAL A 402 1.22 11.48 27.49
CA VAL A 402 -0.14 11.46 26.92
C VAL A 402 -0.84 10.15 27.24
N GLU A 403 -0.06 9.06 27.28
CA GLU A 403 -0.48 7.72 27.62
C GLU A 403 -1.04 7.61 29.05
N ASN A 404 -0.54 8.43 29.98
CA ASN A 404 -0.93 8.43 31.40
C ASN A 404 -1.86 9.59 31.76
N PHE A 405 -2.25 10.40 30.77
CA PHE A 405 -3.14 11.52 31.02
C PHE A 405 -4.57 11.03 31.22
N PRO A 406 -5.28 11.53 32.24
CA PRO A 406 -6.63 11.09 32.53
C PRO A 406 -7.57 11.69 31.49
N PHE A 407 -7.64 11.11 30.31
CA PHE A 407 -8.73 11.35 29.37
C PHE A 407 -9.97 10.60 29.85
N LEU A 408 -11.17 11.12 29.54
CA LEU A 408 -12.41 10.40 29.81
C LEU A 408 -12.46 9.09 29.02
N GLU A 409 -12.04 9.16 27.75
CA GLU A 409 -11.75 8.01 26.89
C GLU A 409 -10.36 8.20 26.26
N PRO A 410 -9.38 7.36 26.57
CA PRO A 410 -8.02 7.54 26.10
C PRO A 410 -7.88 7.20 24.61
N PRO A 411 -7.11 7.97 23.83
CA PRO A 411 -6.83 7.63 22.45
C PRO A 411 -5.93 6.39 22.34
N SER A 412 -6.05 5.67 21.24
CA SER A 412 -5.20 4.48 20.99
C SER A 412 -3.72 4.84 20.86
N ALA A 413 -2.84 3.91 21.26
CA ALA A 413 -1.38 4.08 21.15
C ALA A 413 -0.90 4.41 19.73
N ARG A 414 -1.61 3.92 18.70
CA ARG A 414 -1.30 4.20 17.29
C ARG A 414 -1.54 5.67 16.93
N MET A 415 -2.62 6.27 17.43
CA MET A 415 -2.90 7.70 17.21
C MET A 415 -1.90 8.59 17.94
N ILE A 416 -1.47 8.19 19.15
CA ILE A 416 -0.44 8.89 19.91
C ILE A 416 0.90 8.85 19.15
N ALA A 417 1.30 7.67 18.66
CA ALA A 417 2.51 7.50 17.86
C ALA A 417 2.48 8.33 16.58
N ASP A 418 1.35 8.37 15.87
CA ASP A 418 1.16 9.22 14.68
C ASP A 418 1.34 10.72 14.99
N GLY A 419 0.77 11.18 16.10
CA GLY A 419 0.90 12.57 16.56
C GLY A 419 2.34 12.94 16.88
N TYR A 420 3.10 12.07 17.57
CA TYR A 420 4.53 12.27 17.79
C TYR A 420 5.30 12.28 16.46
N GLN A 421 4.99 11.35 15.55
CA GLN A 421 5.63 11.33 14.24
C GLN A 421 5.42 12.64 13.49
N LEU A 422 4.19 13.17 13.45
CA LEU A 422 3.94 14.48 12.83
C LEU A 422 4.74 15.61 13.52
N LEU A 423 4.86 15.60 14.85
CA LEU A 423 5.69 16.58 15.55
C LEU A 423 7.20 16.40 15.22
N THR A 424 7.68 15.18 15.04
CA THR A 424 9.05 14.93 14.55
C THR A 424 9.24 15.46 13.13
N GLU A 425 8.27 15.24 12.24
CA GLU A 425 8.28 15.77 10.86
C GLU A 425 8.35 17.32 10.85
N LEU A 426 7.70 17.97 11.81
CA LEU A 426 7.76 19.43 11.96
C LEU A 426 9.01 19.93 12.69
N GLY A 427 9.83 19.03 13.22
CA GLY A 427 10.98 19.35 14.08
C GLY A 427 10.60 19.84 15.48
N GLY A 428 9.35 19.60 15.90
CA GLY A 428 8.82 19.98 17.20
C GLY A 428 9.28 19.08 18.36
N VAL A 429 9.57 17.80 18.08
CA VAL A 429 10.12 16.86 19.07
C VAL A 429 11.37 16.16 18.53
N ASP A 430 12.26 15.74 19.44
CA ASP A 430 13.43 14.92 19.14
C ASP A 430 13.09 13.41 19.13
N GLU A 431 14.10 12.57 18.89
CA GLU A 431 13.97 11.10 18.88
C GLU A 431 13.49 10.52 20.22
N ASN A 432 13.73 11.25 21.33
CA ASN A 432 13.30 10.88 22.67
C ASN A 432 11.92 11.48 23.03
N LYS A 433 11.17 11.98 22.04
CA LYS A 433 9.85 12.62 22.22
C LYS A 433 9.86 13.86 23.13
N ARG A 434 11.02 14.52 23.29
CA ARG A 434 11.15 15.77 24.06
C ARG A 434 10.98 16.97 23.13
N LEU A 435 10.39 18.05 23.65
CA LEU A 435 10.23 19.28 22.86
C LEU A 435 11.58 19.89 22.52
N THR A 436 11.79 20.14 21.23
CA THR A 436 12.93 20.93 20.75
C THR A 436 12.70 22.42 21.03
N ARG A 437 13.72 23.26 20.83
CA ARG A 437 13.55 24.73 20.87
C ARG A 437 12.44 25.19 19.91
N LEU A 438 12.34 24.55 18.75
CA LEU A 438 11.28 24.82 17.78
C LEU A 438 9.92 24.34 18.31
N GLY A 439 9.84 23.17 18.95
CA GLY A 439 8.63 22.68 19.61
C GLY A 439 8.07 23.63 20.65
N TRP A 440 8.93 24.20 21.49
CA TRP A 440 8.54 25.23 22.46
C TRP A 440 7.97 26.49 21.80
N GLN A 441 8.51 26.90 20.65
CA GLN A 441 7.96 28.03 19.88
C GLN A 441 6.61 27.67 19.25
N LEU A 442 6.50 26.48 18.62
CA LEU A 442 5.27 25.99 18.01
C LEU A 442 4.11 25.96 19.02
N ALA A 443 4.37 25.50 20.25
CA ALA A 443 3.35 25.37 21.29
C ALA A 443 2.70 26.69 21.75
N LYS A 444 3.33 27.84 21.47
CA LYS A 444 2.75 29.16 21.77
C LYS A 444 1.76 29.65 20.71
N PHE A 445 1.76 29.06 19.53
CA PHE A 445 0.84 29.46 18.46
C PHE A 445 -0.56 28.87 18.70
N PRO A 446 -1.64 29.69 18.60
CA PRO A 446 -3.02 29.23 18.76
C PRO A 446 -3.61 28.73 17.42
N ILE A 447 -2.82 28.02 16.62
CA ILE A 447 -3.15 27.50 15.29
C ILE A 447 -2.50 26.12 15.09
N ASP A 448 -2.84 25.42 14.01
CA ASP A 448 -2.29 24.11 13.71
C ASP A 448 -0.74 24.13 13.67
N PRO A 449 -0.04 23.14 14.26
CA PRO A 449 1.41 23.07 14.29
C PRO A 449 2.07 23.14 12.90
N ARG A 450 1.44 22.62 11.84
CA ARG A 450 1.93 22.71 10.47
C ARG A 450 1.95 24.15 9.99
N ILE A 451 0.88 24.89 10.25
CA ILE A 451 0.76 26.31 9.87
C ILE A 451 1.73 27.16 10.70
N ALA A 452 1.80 26.92 12.02
CA ALA A 452 2.78 27.58 12.89
C ALA A 452 4.23 27.35 12.41
N ARG A 453 4.53 26.14 11.92
CA ARG A 453 5.84 25.79 11.36
C ARG A 453 6.20 26.60 10.13
N MET A 454 5.21 26.94 9.28
CA MET A 454 5.41 27.84 8.13
C MET A 454 5.81 29.24 8.59
N VAL A 455 5.11 29.80 9.58
CA VAL A 455 5.41 31.14 10.12
C VAL A 455 6.81 31.20 10.70
N LEU A 456 7.23 30.16 11.44
CA LEU A 456 8.59 30.07 11.98
C LEU A 456 9.65 29.90 10.89
N ALA A 457 9.33 29.20 9.80
CA ALA A 457 10.23 29.06 8.65
C ALA A 457 10.38 30.39 7.88
N ALA A 458 9.30 31.16 7.77
CA ALA A 458 9.25 32.39 6.98
C ALA A 458 10.26 33.45 7.42
N LYS A 459 10.64 33.47 8.70
CA LYS A 459 11.76 34.30 9.18
C LYS A 459 13.08 33.97 8.47
N ARG A 460 13.39 32.67 8.30
CA ARG A 460 14.66 32.23 7.70
C ARG A 460 14.68 32.46 6.18
N GLU A 461 13.51 32.38 5.55
CA GLU A 461 13.33 32.61 4.11
C GLU A 461 13.02 34.08 3.77
N ASN A 462 13.04 34.98 4.75
CA ASN A 462 12.76 36.42 4.57
C ASN A 462 11.39 36.72 3.91
N CYS A 463 10.35 35.94 4.24
CA CYS A 463 9.01 36.05 3.65
C CYS A 463 7.89 36.09 4.71
N LEU A 464 8.21 36.65 5.89
CA LEU A 464 7.32 36.65 7.04
C LEU A 464 6.03 37.44 6.79
N HIS A 465 6.07 38.54 6.05
CA HIS A 465 4.89 39.34 5.74
C HIS A 465 3.85 38.51 4.96
N GLU A 466 4.29 37.87 3.88
CA GLU A 466 3.45 37.08 2.98
C GLU A 466 2.95 35.81 3.67
N VAL A 467 3.82 35.10 4.40
CA VAL A 467 3.44 33.86 5.08
C VAL A 467 2.51 34.13 6.25
N LEU A 468 2.58 35.26 6.96
CA LEU A 468 1.57 35.61 7.97
C LEU A 468 0.18 35.78 7.35
N ILE A 469 0.09 36.39 6.16
CA ILE A 469 -1.17 36.54 5.41
C ILE A 469 -1.70 35.17 5.01
N ILE A 470 -0.86 34.30 4.46
CA ILE A 470 -1.26 32.95 4.04
C ILE A 470 -1.63 32.07 5.24
N ALA A 471 -0.80 32.03 6.29
CA ALA A 471 -1.02 31.24 7.49
C ALA A 471 -2.32 31.63 8.21
N SER A 472 -2.59 32.94 8.29
CA SER A 472 -3.85 33.42 8.84
C SER A 472 -5.03 33.00 7.96
N ALA A 473 -4.89 32.99 6.62
CA ALA A 473 -5.91 32.53 5.67
C ALA A 473 -6.25 31.04 5.83
N LEU A 474 -5.23 30.19 5.95
CA LEU A 474 -5.38 28.74 6.14
C LEU A 474 -6.01 28.38 7.51
N SER A 475 -5.98 29.30 8.47
CA SER A 475 -6.57 29.12 9.79
C SER A 475 -8.05 29.52 9.87
N LEU A 476 -8.65 29.99 8.76
CA LEU A 476 -10.08 30.31 8.68
C LEU A 476 -10.76 29.66 7.48
N GLN A 477 -12.08 29.71 7.47
CA GLN A 477 -12.85 29.37 6.29
C GLN A 477 -12.60 30.39 5.16
N ASP A 478 -12.50 29.92 3.91
CA ASP A 478 -12.21 30.79 2.77
C ASP A 478 -13.19 31.98 2.67
N PRO A 479 -12.67 33.23 2.55
CA PRO A 479 -13.50 34.43 2.43
C PRO A 479 -14.27 34.53 1.10
N ARG A 480 -13.91 33.74 0.09
CA ARG A 480 -14.61 33.68 -1.19
C ARG A 480 -15.91 32.89 -1.05
N ASP A 481 -17.01 33.52 -1.46
CA ASP A 481 -18.32 32.88 -1.55
C ASP A 481 -18.53 32.39 -2.98
N ARG A 482 -18.99 31.16 -3.14
CA ARG A 482 -19.33 30.60 -4.46
C ARG A 482 -20.76 30.07 -4.42
N PRO A 483 -21.78 30.95 -4.44
CA PRO A 483 -23.18 30.55 -4.38
C PRO A 483 -23.54 29.67 -5.58
N PHE A 484 -24.38 28.66 -5.38
CA PHE A 484 -24.74 27.71 -6.44
C PHE A 484 -25.39 28.37 -7.66
N GLU A 485 -26.31 29.32 -7.44
CA GLU A 485 -27.02 30.07 -8.48
C GLU A 485 -26.12 31.02 -9.28
N TYR A 486 -24.98 31.42 -8.70
CA TYR A 486 -24.06 32.41 -9.27
C TYR A 486 -22.63 31.87 -9.39
N GLN A 487 -22.47 30.56 -9.61
CA GLN A 487 -21.15 29.93 -9.66
C GLN A 487 -20.25 30.54 -10.73
N ASP A 488 -20.78 30.74 -11.94
CA ASP A 488 -20.01 31.29 -13.06
C ASP A 488 -19.63 32.75 -12.82
N ALA A 489 -20.56 33.55 -12.28
CA ALA A 489 -20.31 34.94 -11.93
C ALA A 489 -19.27 35.07 -10.80
N ALA A 490 -19.35 34.21 -9.77
CA ALA A 490 -18.37 34.14 -8.70
C ALA A 490 -16.99 33.70 -9.22
N ASP A 491 -16.93 32.66 -10.06
CA ASP A 491 -15.70 32.18 -10.68
C ASP A 491 -15.07 33.27 -11.57
N GLN A 492 -15.88 34.03 -12.31
CA GLN A 492 -15.43 35.16 -13.12
C GLN A 492 -14.90 36.31 -12.25
N ALA A 493 -15.60 36.67 -11.17
CA ALA A 493 -15.16 37.70 -10.23
C ALA A 493 -13.84 37.31 -9.56
N HIS A 494 -13.71 36.05 -9.15
CA HIS A 494 -12.54 35.53 -8.43
C HIS A 494 -11.35 35.23 -9.34
N ARG A 495 -11.55 35.16 -10.67
CA ARG A 495 -10.49 34.90 -11.65
C ARG A 495 -9.31 35.85 -11.53
N ARG A 496 -9.56 37.11 -11.15
CA ARG A 496 -8.54 38.14 -10.92
C ARG A 496 -7.55 37.80 -9.79
N PHE A 497 -7.97 36.97 -8.85
CA PHE A 497 -7.14 36.55 -7.72
C PHE A 497 -6.34 35.30 -8.05
N LEU A 498 -6.62 34.61 -9.15
CA LEU A 498 -5.91 33.37 -9.47
C LEU A 498 -4.45 33.64 -9.77
N ASP A 499 -3.61 32.69 -9.39
CA ASP A 499 -2.23 32.60 -9.85
C ASP A 499 -2.03 31.25 -10.52
N GLU A 500 -1.50 31.25 -11.73
CA GLU A 500 -1.37 30.03 -12.54
C GLU A 500 -0.45 28.98 -11.91
N ARG A 501 0.43 29.39 -10.98
CA ARG A 501 1.42 28.52 -10.33
C ARG A 501 1.05 28.14 -8.90
N SER A 502 0.14 28.87 -8.23
CA SER A 502 -0.10 28.67 -6.79
C SER A 502 -1.42 29.25 -6.28
N ASP A 503 -2.27 28.40 -5.72
CA ASP A 503 -3.47 28.86 -5.01
C ASP A 503 -3.13 29.67 -3.75
N PHE A 504 -1.95 29.48 -3.12
CA PHE A 504 -1.53 30.27 -1.96
C PHE A 504 -1.31 31.74 -2.31
N MET A 505 -0.75 32.00 -3.50
CA MET A 505 -0.56 33.37 -4.01
C MET A 505 -1.88 34.08 -4.26
N SER A 506 -2.98 33.32 -4.44
CA SER A 506 -4.30 33.91 -4.57
C SER A 506 -4.76 34.62 -3.30
N TYR A 507 -4.32 34.16 -2.12
CA TYR A 507 -4.58 34.85 -0.87
C TYR A 507 -3.84 36.19 -0.80
N LEU A 508 -2.60 36.28 -1.28
CA LEU A 508 -1.87 37.55 -1.31
C LEU A 508 -2.56 38.58 -2.23
N LYS A 509 -2.99 38.15 -3.42
CA LYS A 509 -3.75 39.00 -4.36
C LYS A 509 -5.07 39.47 -3.76
N LEU A 510 -5.80 38.57 -3.10
CA LEU A 510 -7.06 38.90 -2.44
C LEU A 510 -6.85 39.86 -1.25
N TRP A 511 -5.79 39.65 -0.48
CA TRP A 511 -5.42 40.52 0.64
C TRP A 511 -5.10 41.93 0.17
N GLU A 512 -4.27 42.07 -0.86
CA GLU A 512 -3.92 43.36 -1.45
C GLU A 512 -5.15 44.07 -2.03
N TYR A 513 -6.02 43.32 -2.71
CA TYR A 513 -7.28 43.85 -3.22
C TYR A 513 -8.16 44.42 -2.09
N PHE A 514 -8.32 43.66 -1.00
CA PHE A 514 -9.09 44.13 0.14
C PHE A 514 -8.41 45.30 0.87
N ASP A 515 -7.08 45.36 0.90
CA ASP A 515 -6.33 46.49 1.43
C ASP A 515 -6.59 47.78 0.64
N LYS A 516 -6.61 47.69 -0.70
CA LYS A 516 -7.00 48.80 -1.58
C LYS A 516 -8.44 49.24 -1.33
N LEU A 517 -9.38 48.31 -1.16
CA LEU A 517 -10.77 48.64 -0.82
C LEU A 517 -10.88 49.35 0.53
N LEU A 518 -10.12 48.92 1.54
CA LEU A 518 -10.10 49.55 2.85
C LEU A 518 -9.51 50.95 2.83
N LYS A 519 -8.41 51.17 2.11
CA LYS A 519 -7.76 52.47 1.94
C LYS A 519 -8.67 53.47 1.20
N ASN A 520 -9.40 52.98 0.20
CA ASN A 520 -10.28 53.80 -0.65
C ASN A 520 -11.74 53.84 -0.17
N LYS A 521 -12.04 53.30 1.03
CA LYS A 521 -13.42 53.19 1.50
C LYS A 521 -14.01 54.58 1.76
N LYS A 522 -15.17 54.86 1.14
CA LYS A 522 -15.97 56.05 1.46
C LYS A 522 -16.82 55.85 2.73
N SER A 523 -17.35 54.64 2.93
CA SER A 523 -18.09 54.26 4.12
C SER A 523 -18.07 52.74 4.32
N ASN A 524 -18.28 52.28 5.56
CA ASN A 524 -18.34 50.83 5.84
C ASN A 524 -19.50 50.15 5.10
N ARG A 525 -20.64 50.82 4.93
CA ARG A 525 -21.79 50.27 4.18
C ARG A 525 -21.46 50.02 2.71
N LYS A 526 -20.76 50.96 2.06
CA LYS A 526 -20.30 50.81 0.66
C LYS A 526 -19.24 49.72 0.51
N LEU A 527 -18.32 49.61 1.47
CA LEU A 527 -17.31 48.55 1.49
C LEU A 527 -17.96 47.15 1.58
N VAL A 528 -18.94 46.98 2.47
CA VAL A 528 -19.69 45.71 2.58
C VAL A 528 -20.42 45.36 1.29
N ALA A 529 -21.04 46.35 0.64
CA ALA A 529 -21.69 46.16 -0.67
C ALA A 529 -20.68 45.75 -1.75
N GLN A 530 -19.53 46.45 -1.86
CA GLN A 530 -18.47 46.10 -2.81
C GLN A 530 -17.91 44.69 -2.61
N CYS A 531 -17.72 44.26 -1.35
CA CYS A 531 -17.35 42.88 -1.07
C CYS A 531 -18.41 41.89 -1.56
N ARG A 532 -19.69 42.16 -1.28
CA ARG A 532 -20.82 41.33 -1.72
C ARG A 532 -20.89 41.22 -3.24
N ASP A 533 -20.73 42.33 -3.97
CA ASP A 533 -20.75 42.39 -5.43
C ASP A 533 -19.61 41.57 -6.08
N GLN A 534 -18.54 41.32 -5.33
CA GLN A 534 -17.40 40.49 -5.75
C GLN A 534 -17.44 39.07 -5.15
N PHE A 535 -18.57 38.68 -4.57
CA PHE A 535 -18.75 37.39 -3.90
C PHE A 535 -17.71 37.14 -2.81
N LEU A 536 -17.45 38.15 -1.97
CA LEU A 536 -16.53 38.10 -0.84
C LEU A 536 -17.28 38.35 0.47
N SER A 537 -17.04 37.50 1.46
CA SER A 537 -17.57 37.66 2.81
C SER A 537 -16.76 38.72 3.57
N TYR A 538 -17.30 39.94 3.69
CA TYR A 538 -16.68 41.03 4.47
C TYR A 538 -16.33 40.59 5.91
N ARG A 539 -17.19 39.77 6.52
CA ARG A 539 -16.96 39.23 7.87
C ARG A 539 -15.71 38.34 7.91
N ARG A 540 -15.59 37.37 7.01
CA ARG A 540 -14.41 36.47 6.96
C ARG A 540 -13.14 37.25 6.61
N LEU A 541 -13.22 38.25 5.72
CA LEU A 541 -12.10 39.15 5.41
C LEU A 541 -11.63 39.94 6.65
N ARG A 542 -12.57 40.41 7.48
CA ARG A 542 -12.25 41.07 8.75
C ARG A 542 -11.63 40.09 9.76
N GLU A 543 -12.23 38.92 9.94
CA GLU A 543 -11.72 37.85 10.81
C GLU A 543 -10.30 37.43 10.39
N TRP A 544 -10.03 37.36 9.07
CA TRP A 544 -8.70 37.09 8.54
C TRP A 544 -7.68 38.16 8.97
N ARG A 545 -8.02 39.46 8.86
CA ARG A 545 -7.15 40.54 9.37
C ARG A 545 -6.93 40.47 10.87
N GLU A 546 -7.94 40.09 11.64
CA GLU A 546 -7.83 39.94 13.10
C GLU A 546 -6.87 38.78 13.46
N ILE A 547 -6.97 37.63 12.79
CA ILE A 547 -6.01 36.51 12.96
C ILE A 547 -4.61 36.94 12.55
N HIS A 548 -4.46 37.60 11.41
CA HIS A 548 -3.18 38.13 10.95
C HIS A 548 -2.56 39.05 12.00
N ASN A 549 -3.33 39.97 12.58
CA ASN A 549 -2.86 40.88 13.61
C ASN A 549 -2.45 40.14 14.89
N GLN A 550 -3.20 39.13 15.31
CA GLN A 550 -2.82 38.30 16.47
C GLN A 550 -1.50 37.57 16.23
N LEU A 551 -1.34 36.94 15.06
CA LEU A 551 -0.09 36.28 14.70
C LEU A 551 1.06 37.29 14.59
N ASN A 552 0.81 38.48 14.04
CA ASN A 552 1.79 39.56 13.94
C ASN A 552 2.28 40.04 15.32
N VAL A 553 1.38 40.20 16.28
CA VAL A 553 1.74 40.54 17.67
C VAL A 553 2.59 39.43 18.28
N LEU A 554 2.16 38.17 18.13
CA LEU A 554 2.89 37.02 18.67
C LEU A 554 4.30 36.87 18.07
N VAL A 555 4.46 37.05 16.75
CA VAL A 555 5.80 36.99 16.13
C VAL A 555 6.69 38.17 16.52
N LYS A 556 6.12 39.34 16.80
CA LYS A 556 6.87 40.48 17.37
C LYS A 556 7.36 40.18 18.79
N GLU A 557 6.57 39.48 19.61
CA GLU A 557 7.01 39.00 20.93
C GLU A 557 8.18 38.01 20.82
N PHE A 558 8.24 37.22 19.73
CA PHE A 558 9.42 36.40 19.41
C PHE A 558 10.62 37.20 18.87
N GLY A 559 10.50 38.52 18.75
CA GLY A 559 11.52 39.41 18.17
C GLY A 559 11.64 39.30 16.65
N PHE A 560 10.59 38.85 15.96
CA PHE A 560 10.61 38.73 14.50
C PHE A 560 10.06 40.01 13.88
N ARG A 561 10.63 40.41 12.73
CA ARG A 561 10.20 41.57 11.96
C ARG A 561 9.76 41.12 10.57
N PRO A 562 8.62 41.60 10.05
CA PRO A 562 8.25 41.40 8.66
C PRO A 562 9.33 41.94 7.72
N ASN A 563 9.51 41.29 6.57
CA ASN A 563 10.39 41.74 5.50
C ASN A 563 9.91 43.07 4.89
N GLU A 564 10.86 43.93 4.52
CA GLU A 564 10.59 45.22 3.86
C GLU A 564 10.49 45.08 2.34
N ILE A 565 11.30 44.17 1.77
CA ILE A 565 11.27 43.84 0.34
C ILE A 565 10.29 42.67 0.15
N PRO A 566 9.36 42.76 -0.83
CA PRO A 566 8.46 41.66 -1.14
C PRO A 566 9.20 40.36 -1.46
N ALA A 567 8.76 39.26 -0.86
CA ALA A 567 9.40 37.98 -1.04
C ALA A 567 9.13 37.37 -2.43
N THR A 568 10.10 36.61 -2.92
CA THR A 568 9.98 35.85 -4.16
C THR A 568 9.08 34.63 -4.00
N TYR A 569 8.61 34.09 -5.13
CA TYR A 569 7.80 32.87 -5.16
C TYR A 569 8.49 31.72 -4.40
N ASP A 570 9.78 31.52 -4.63
CA ASP A 570 10.53 30.40 -4.06
C ASP A 570 10.70 30.56 -2.54
N GLU A 571 11.01 31.76 -2.04
CA GLU A 571 11.12 32.05 -0.60
C GLU A 571 9.82 31.72 0.14
N ILE A 572 8.68 32.13 -0.42
CA ILE A 572 7.36 31.83 0.14
C ILE A 572 7.13 30.31 0.16
N HIS A 573 7.33 29.62 -0.96
CA HIS A 573 7.01 28.19 -1.06
C HIS A 573 7.97 27.30 -0.27
N ARG A 574 9.24 27.70 -0.09
CA ARG A 574 10.17 27.02 0.83
C ARG A 574 9.71 27.14 2.28
N ALA A 575 9.20 28.30 2.69
CA ALA A 575 8.62 28.46 4.03
C ALA A 575 7.33 27.63 4.20
N LEU A 576 6.45 27.58 3.20
CA LEU A 576 5.25 26.75 3.22
C LEU A 576 5.58 25.25 3.32
N LEU A 577 6.57 24.79 2.55
CA LEU A 577 7.01 23.39 2.54
C LEU A 577 7.45 22.91 3.92
N ALA A 578 8.06 23.78 4.74
CA ALA A 578 8.48 23.41 6.09
C ALA A 578 7.34 22.89 6.98
N GLY A 579 6.10 23.33 6.73
CA GLY A 579 4.89 22.81 7.40
C GLY A 579 4.15 21.71 6.62
N LEU A 580 4.41 21.58 5.33
CA LEU A 580 3.61 20.76 4.39
C LEU A 580 4.39 19.63 3.72
N LEU A 581 5.54 19.22 4.26
CA LEU A 581 6.34 18.11 3.70
C LEU A 581 5.52 16.81 3.51
N GLY A 582 4.54 16.57 4.39
CA GLY A 582 3.63 15.42 4.28
C GLY A 582 2.56 15.54 3.19
N ASN A 583 2.37 16.72 2.61
CA ASN A 583 1.32 17.04 1.64
C ASN A 583 1.88 17.35 0.23
N ILE A 584 3.08 16.84 -0.06
CA ILE A 584 3.69 16.93 -1.39
C ILE A 584 3.19 15.78 -2.28
N GLY A 585 3.18 16.02 -3.59
CA GLY A 585 2.83 15.01 -4.59
C GLY A 585 3.66 15.13 -5.86
N TYR A 586 3.98 13.98 -6.42
CA TYR A 586 4.64 13.79 -7.70
C TYR A 586 3.64 13.29 -8.74
N LYS A 587 3.59 13.95 -9.89
CA LYS A 587 2.62 13.61 -10.94
C LYS A 587 2.87 12.22 -11.52
N THR A 588 1.81 11.42 -11.63
CA THR A 588 1.86 10.07 -12.23
C THR A 588 1.57 10.13 -13.75
N GLU A 589 1.72 8.99 -14.44
CA GLU A 589 1.35 8.86 -15.85
C GLU A 589 -0.16 8.99 -16.08
N LYS A 590 -0.97 8.62 -15.08
CA LYS A 590 -2.43 8.73 -15.14
C LYS A 590 -2.88 10.18 -15.03
N GLU A 591 -3.74 10.60 -15.94
CA GLU A 591 -4.11 12.01 -16.05
C GLU A 591 -4.79 12.55 -14.79
N GLY A 592 -4.23 13.63 -14.23
CA GLY A 592 -4.78 14.34 -13.08
C GLY A 592 -4.54 13.67 -11.72
N GLU A 593 -3.73 12.60 -11.65
CA GLU A 593 -3.41 11.86 -10.44
C GLU A 593 -1.95 12.12 -9.99
N TYR A 594 -1.75 12.39 -8.70
CA TYR A 594 -0.46 12.59 -8.05
C TYR A 594 -0.20 11.48 -7.03
N LEU A 595 1.03 10.99 -6.99
CA LEU A 595 1.58 10.14 -5.95
C LEU A 595 2.10 11.02 -4.82
N GLY A 596 1.43 10.98 -3.68
CA GLY A 596 1.80 11.70 -2.46
C GLY A 596 2.75 10.91 -1.56
N ALA A 597 3.18 11.59 -0.49
CA ALA A 597 3.93 10.96 0.59
C ALA A 597 3.22 9.69 1.11
N ARG A 598 3.99 8.67 1.49
CA ARG A 598 3.46 7.40 2.04
C ARG A 598 2.63 6.58 1.03
N GLY A 599 2.78 6.86 -0.26
CA GLY A 599 2.15 6.09 -1.35
C GLY A 599 0.67 6.43 -1.60
N ILE A 600 0.14 7.47 -0.96
CA ILE A 600 -1.24 7.91 -1.20
C ILE A 600 -1.38 8.47 -2.62
N ARG A 601 -2.57 8.34 -3.21
CA ARG A 601 -2.87 8.93 -4.53
C ARG A 601 -3.98 9.95 -4.39
N PHE A 602 -3.77 11.14 -4.94
CA PHE A 602 -4.75 12.23 -4.86
C PHE A 602 -4.89 12.97 -6.18
N SER A 603 -6.02 13.65 -6.35
CA SER A 603 -6.27 14.55 -7.47
C SER A 603 -6.25 16.01 -7.01
N VAL A 604 -5.82 16.93 -7.87
CA VAL A 604 -5.96 18.36 -7.59
C VAL A 604 -7.44 18.75 -7.60
N PHE A 605 -7.89 19.50 -6.59
CA PHE A 605 -9.27 19.95 -6.47
C PHE A 605 -9.70 20.76 -7.72
N PRO A 606 -10.92 20.54 -8.28
CA PRO A 606 -11.35 21.19 -9.53
C PRO A 606 -11.32 22.72 -9.54
N GLY A 607 -11.49 23.35 -8.37
CA GLY A 607 -11.42 24.80 -8.21
C GLY A 607 -10.00 25.40 -8.21
N SER A 608 -8.95 24.58 -8.20
CA SER A 608 -7.56 25.05 -8.21
C SER A 608 -7.15 25.59 -9.59
N ALA A 609 -6.33 26.65 -9.61
CA ALA A 609 -5.75 27.17 -10.85
C ALA A 609 -4.88 26.11 -11.55
N LEU A 610 -4.21 25.23 -10.78
CA LEU A 610 -3.33 24.19 -11.32
C LEU A 610 -4.09 23.05 -12.02
N LYS A 611 -5.41 22.91 -11.79
CA LYS A 611 -6.22 21.94 -12.53
C LYS A 611 -6.52 22.41 -13.95
N LYS A 612 -6.71 23.73 -14.12
CA LYS A 612 -7.09 24.38 -15.38
C LYS A 612 -5.90 24.97 -16.16
N GLY A 613 -4.74 25.11 -15.52
CA GLY A 613 -3.55 25.74 -16.11
C GLY A 613 -2.86 24.90 -17.19
N LYS A 614 -2.21 25.57 -18.15
CA LYS A 614 -1.42 24.95 -19.24
C LYS A 614 -0.17 24.19 -18.72
N ALA A 615 0.34 24.55 -17.54
CA ALA A 615 1.50 23.92 -16.93
C ALA A 615 1.09 22.72 -16.06
N LYS A 616 1.23 21.52 -16.61
CA LYS A 616 1.13 20.24 -15.86
C LYS A 616 2.29 20.16 -14.83
N ALA A 617 2.12 20.74 -13.64
CA ALA A 617 3.15 20.72 -12.59
C ALA A 617 3.58 19.28 -12.25
N LYS A 618 4.88 18.98 -12.36
CA LYS A 618 5.41 17.64 -12.07
C LYS A 618 5.45 17.38 -10.56
N TRP A 619 5.77 18.41 -9.79
CA TRP A 619 5.73 18.39 -8.33
C TRP A 619 4.77 19.45 -7.82
N ALA A 620 3.99 19.08 -6.82
CA ALA A 620 3.03 19.97 -6.18
C ALA A 620 3.06 19.83 -4.65
N VAL A 621 2.69 20.89 -3.96
CA VAL A 621 2.37 20.89 -2.52
C VAL A 621 0.93 21.31 -2.32
N CYS A 622 0.22 20.69 -1.39
CA CYS A 622 -1.15 21.03 -1.02
C CYS A 622 -1.20 21.55 0.42
N ALA A 623 -2.05 22.53 0.71
CA ALA A 623 -2.30 22.92 2.09
C ALA A 623 -2.96 21.77 2.87
N GLU A 624 -3.92 21.10 2.23
CA GLU A 624 -4.72 20.03 2.85
C GLU A 624 -4.99 18.90 1.86
N LEU A 625 -5.08 17.69 2.40
CA LEU A 625 -5.53 16.49 1.71
C LEU A 625 -6.84 16.04 2.35
N VAL A 626 -7.94 16.15 1.61
CA VAL A 626 -9.29 15.90 2.13
C VAL A 626 -9.99 14.86 1.26
N GLU A 627 -10.48 13.81 1.90
CA GLU A 627 -11.28 12.78 1.25
C GLU A 627 -12.76 13.13 1.27
N THR A 628 -13.36 13.17 0.08
CA THR A 628 -14.81 13.37 -0.13
C THR A 628 -15.34 12.25 -1.01
N SER A 629 -15.49 12.45 -2.32
CA SER A 629 -15.74 11.35 -3.29
C SER A 629 -14.46 10.62 -3.70
N ARG A 630 -13.34 11.31 -3.61
CA ARG A 630 -11.97 10.79 -3.71
C ARG A 630 -11.06 11.71 -2.89
N LEU A 631 -9.80 11.33 -2.75
CA LEU A 631 -8.80 12.16 -2.08
C LEU A 631 -8.43 13.36 -2.97
N TYR A 632 -8.68 14.58 -2.49
CA TYR A 632 -8.34 15.81 -3.18
C TYR A 632 -7.26 16.60 -2.43
N GLY A 633 -6.27 17.09 -3.18
CA GLY A 633 -5.37 18.15 -2.74
C GLY A 633 -6.03 19.51 -2.92
N ARG A 634 -6.17 20.27 -1.82
CA ARG A 634 -6.77 21.61 -1.80
C ARG A 634 -5.71 22.67 -1.51
N CYS A 635 -5.88 23.85 -2.12
CA CYS A 635 -4.91 24.94 -2.14
C CYS A 635 -3.52 24.44 -2.55
N VAL A 636 -3.32 24.32 -3.86
CA VAL A 636 -2.17 23.62 -4.44
C VAL A 636 -1.20 24.61 -5.07
N ALA A 637 0.09 24.31 -5.00
CA ALA A 637 1.13 25.05 -5.70
C ALA A 637 2.16 24.14 -6.34
N ARG A 638 2.76 24.64 -7.43
CA ARG A 638 3.93 24.03 -8.05
C ARG A 638 5.15 24.23 -7.16
N ILE A 639 6.00 23.21 -7.05
CA ILE A 639 7.26 23.31 -6.30
C ILE A 639 8.43 22.80 -7.14
N ASP A 640 9.64 23.23 -6.78
CA ASP A 640 10.88 22.64 -7.27
C ASP A 640 11.34 21.51 -6.33
N PRO A 641 11.63 20.30 -6.83
CA PRO A 641 12.15 19.22 -6.00
C PRO A 641 13.48 19.54 -5.30
N ALA A 642 14.31 20.44 -5.84
CA ALA A 642 15.58 20.83 -5.22
C ALA A 642 15.41 21.49 -3.84
N TRP A 643 14.23 22.06 -3.56
CA TRP A 643 13.93 22.64 -2.25
C TRP A 643 13.69 21.59 -1.16
N LEU A 644 13.19 20.41 -1.55
CA LEU A 644 12.70 19.40 -0.61
C LEU A 644 13.81 18.84 0.27
N GLU A 645 14.97 18.51 -0.32
CA GLU A 645 16.08 17.90 0.41
C GLU A 645 16.59 18.81 1.55
N LYS A 646 16.81 20.10 1.26
CA LYS A 646 17.29 21.07 2.24
C LYS A 646 16.28 21.30 3.37
N ILE A 647 14.98 21.31 3.07
CA ILE A 647 13.93 21.57 4.05
C ILE A 647 13.66 20.32 4.90
N ALA A 648 13.66 19.15 4.28
CA ALA A 648 13.43 17.88 4.95
C ALA A 648 14.61 17.45 5.83
N GLY A 649 15.85 17.76 5.44
CA GLY A 649 17.03 17.47 6.24
C GLY A 649 17.13 15.99 6.61
N SER A 650 17.12 15.68 7.91
CA SER A 650 17.19 14.29 8.42
C SER A 650 15.98 13.41 8.09
N LEU A 651 14.89 13.99 7.57
CA LEU A 651 13.73 13.23 7.11
C LEU A 651 13.98 12.55 5.74
N CYS A 652 15.00 13.00 5.01
CA CYS A 652 15.45 12.35 3.78
C CYS A 652 16.19 11.05 4.07
N LYS A 653 15.95 10.03 3.26
CA LYS A 653 16.73 8.79 3.24
C LYS A 653 17.69 8.83 2.06
N HIS A 654 18.96 8.61 2.36
CA HIS A 654 20.06 8.63 1.40
C HIS A 654 20.52 7.19 1.15
N ASP A 655 20.41 6.74 -0.10
CA ASP A 655 20.95 5.46 -0.56
C ASP A 655 22.14 5.74 -1.49
N TYR A 656 23.27 5.10 -1.24
CA TYR A 656 24.47 5.19 -2.08
C TYR A 656 24.66 3.89 -2.86
N PHE A 657 24.95 3.98 -4.15
CA PHE A 657 25.11 2.84 -5.04
C PHE A 657 26.18 3.08 -6.10
N ASP A 658 26.68 1.98 -6.70
CA ASP A 658 27.69 2.01 -7.77
C ASP A 658 28.98 2.78 -7.42
N PRO A 659 29.67 2.43 -6.31
CA PRO A 659 30.93 3.05 -5.95
C PRO A 659 32.05 2.60 -6.91
N HIS A 660 32.73 3.55 -7.54
CA HIS A 660 33.80 3.29 -8.50
C HIS A 660 34.86 4.39 -8.52
N TRP A 661 36.08 4.05 -8.98
CA TRP A 661 37.14 5.03 -9.20
C TRP A 661 36.83 5.92 -10.41
N GLN A 662 37.01 7.23 -10.28
CA GLN A 662 36.87 8.16 -11.40
C GLN A 662 38.20 8.87 -11.71
N LYS A 663 38.85 8.42 -12.79
CA LYS A 663 40.13 8.93 -13.30
C LYS A 663 40.24 10.45 -13.36
N LYS A 664 39.24 11.16 -13.90
CA LYS A 664 39.27 12.63 -14.06
C LYS A 664 39.28 13.39 -12.73
N ARG A 665 38.59 12.90 -11.71
CA ARG A 665 38.54 13.54 -10.39
C ARG A 665 39.63 13.02 -9.44
N ALA A 666 40.29 11.92 -9.81
CA ALA A 666 41.22 11.20 -8.96
C ALA A 666 40.63 10.86 -7.58
N GLU A 667 39.35 10.45 -7.57
CA GLU A 667 38.57 10.15 -6.37
C GLU A 667 37.63 8.98 -6.63
N VAL A 668 37.25 8.25 -5.57
CA VAL A 668 36.16 7.28 -5.63
C VAL A 668 34.82 8.01 -5.51
N ILE A 669 33.96 7.80 -6.51
CA ILE A 669 32.62 8.37 -6.57
C ILE A 669 31.58 7.27 -6.40
N ALA A 670 30.42 7.62 -5.84
CA ALA A 670 29.23 6.80 -5.87
C ALA A 670 28.04 7.66 -6.33
N TYR A 671 26.95 7.02 -6.73
CA TYR A 671 25.70 7.72 -6.98
C TYR A 671 24.82 7.70 -5.73
N GLU A 672 24.27 8.85 -5.40
CA GLU A 672 23.34 9.05 -4.31
C GLU A 672 21.92 9.18 -4.87
N ARG A 673 21.00 8.43 -4.26
CA ARG A 673 19.55 8.58 -4.41
C ARG A 673 18.97 9.08 -3.10
N VAL A 674 18.19 10.15 -3.16
CA VAL A 674 17.53 10.75 -2.00
C VAL A 674 16.02 10.57 -2.12
N THR A 675 15.41 9.96 -1.10
CA THR A 675 13.96 9.77 -1.02
C THR A 675 13.37 10.49 0.17
N LEU A 676 12.15 11.01 0.03
CA LEU A 676 11.38 11.66 1.09
C LEU A 676 9.99 11.01 1.15
N TYR A 677 9.68 10.34 2.26
CA TYR A 677 8.43 9.59 2.44
C TYR A 677 8.06 8.63 1.29
N GLY A 678 9.07 8.03 0.67
CA GLY A 678 8.91 7.12 -0.47
C GLY A 678 8.89 7.79 -1.85
N LEU A 679 8.92 9.12 -1.92
CA LEU A 679 9.03 9.86 -3.18
C LEU A 679 10.50 10.11 -3.54
N PRO A 680 10.95 9.81 -4.78
CA PRO A 680 12.33 10.06 -5.20
C PRO A 680 12.55 11.56 -5.47
N VAL A 681 13.27 12.23 -4.58
CA VAL A 681 13.62 13.66 -4.71
C VAL A 681 14.83 13.82 -5.63
N VAL A 682 15.87 13.04 -5.37
CA VAL A 682 17.09 12.97 -6.19
C VAL A 682 17.24 11.53 -6.66
N THR A 683 17.22 11.30 -7.97
CA THR A 683 17.31 9.95 -8.53
C THR A 683 18.75 9.47 -8.66
N ARG A 684 19.67 10.37 -9.03
CA ARG A 684 21.09 10.06 -9.25
C ARG A 684 21.96 11.31 -9.16
N ARG A 685 22.71 11.48 -8.07
CA ARG A 685 23.72 12.56 -7.88
C ARG A 685 25.10 11.96 -7.60
N PRO A 686 26.16 12.33 -8.33
CA PRO A 686 27.51 11.86 -8.02
C PRO A 686 28.01 12.50 -6.73
N VAL A 687 28.50 11.70 -5.79
CA VAL A 687 29.06 12.13 -4.52
C VAL A 687 30.43 11.50 -4.26
N HIS A 688 31.27 12.22 -3.50
CA HIS A 688 32.57 11.73 -3.08
C HIS A 688 32.41 10.62 -2.03
N TYR A 689 32.66 9.38 -2.44
CA TYR A 689 32.36 8.19 -1.65
C TYR A 689 33.34 8.00 -0.49
N GLY A 690 34.55 8.55 -0.60
CA GLY A 690 35.60 8.49 0.42
C GLY A 690 35.16 8.98 1.80
N ARG A 691 34.24 9.97 1.87
CA ARG A 691 33.71 10.47 3.16
C ARG A 691 32.58 9.61 3.74
N ILE A 692 31.93 8.80 2.90
CA ILE A 692 30.78 7.98 3.26
C ILE A 692 31.26 6.59 3.71
N ASN A 693 32.14 5.99 2.92
CA ASN A 693 32.77 4.70 3.24
C ASN A 693 34.27 4.74 2.89
N PRO A 694 35.13 5.22 3.82
CA PRO A 694 36.57 5.34 3.59
C PRO A 694 37.24 3.99 3.28
N LYS A 695 36.79 2.90 3.93
CA LYS A 695 37.40 1.57 3.80
C LYS A 695 37.20 1.01 2.39
N GLU A 696 35.97 1.02 1.90
CA GLU A 696 35.66 0.56 0.54
C GLU A 696 36.26 1.49 -0.52
N SER A 697 36.23 2.79 -0.29
CA SER A 697 36.85 3.77 -1.18
C SER A 697 38.35 3.58 -1.29
N ARG A 698 39.05 3.21 -0.21
CA ARG A 698 40.47 2.92 -0.28
C ARG A 698 40.75 1.68 -1.14
N ALA A 699 39.96 0.62 -0.99
CA ALA A 699 40.13 -0.58 -1.81
C ALA A 699 39.90 -0.27 -3.30
N LEU A 700 38.84 0.48 -3.62
CA LEU A 700 38.54 0.91 -4.99
C LEU A 700 39.60 1.88 -5.55
N PHE A 701 40.15 2.76 -4.71
CA PHE A 701 41.27 3.63 -5.07
C PHE A 701 42.49 2.79 -5.45
N ILE A 702 42.94 1.86 -4.59
CA ILE A 702 44.14 1.06 -4.89
C ILE A 702 43.92 0.23 -6.16
N ARG A 703 42.78 -0.45 -6.28
CA ARG A 703 42.46 -1.30 -7.45
C ARG A 703 42.36 -0.51 -8.75
N GLY A 704 41.57 0.57 -8.77
CA GLY A 704 41.39 1.36 -10.00
C GLY A 704 42.61 2.23 -10.31
N ALA A 705 43.09 2.99 -9.33
CA ALA A 705 44.12 3.99 -9.53
C ALA A 705 45.52 3.38 -9.69
N LEU A 706 45.90 2.45 -8.80
CA LEU A 706 47.28 1.98 -8.67
C LEU A 706 47.54 0.62 -9.33
N VAL A 707 46.62 -0.33 -9.20
CA VAL A 707 46.72 -1.67 -9.82
C VAL A 707 46.38 -1.58 -11.30
N ALA A 708 45.14 -1.21 -11.65
CA ALA A 708 44.68 -1.06 -13.04
C ALA A 708 45.33 0.14 -13.78
N GLY A 709 46.11 0.97 -13.09
CA GLY A 709 46.86 2.07 -13.69
C GLY A 709 45.99 3.22 -14.20
N GLU A 710 44.74 3.36 -13.73
CA GLU A 710 43.84 4.44 -14.15
C GLU A 710 44.14 5.78 -13.45
N TYR A 711 45.29 5.90 -12.78
CA TYR A 711 45.78 7.13 -12.19
C TYR A 711 46.81 7.82 -13.09
N HIS A 712 46.88 9.15 -13.02
CA HIS A 712 47.92 9.91 -13.67
C HIS A 712 48.87 10.46 -12.60
N SER A 713 50.06 9.87 -12.50
CA SER A 713 51.13 10.33 -11.62
C SER A 713 52.43 10.46 -12.41
N GLN A 714 53.20 11.49 -12.13
CA GLN A 714 54.54 11.68 -12.71
C GLN A 714 55.65 11.03 -11.86
N ALA A 715 55.29 10.28 -10.82
CA ALA A 715 56.26 9.68 -9.93
C ALA A 715 57.03 8.52 -10.57
N PRO A 716 58.35 8.44 -10.35
CA PRO A 716 59.19 7.41 -10.95
C PRO A 716 58.74 5.97 -10.66
N PHE A 717 58.24 5.67 -9.45
CA PHE A 717 57.76 4.33 -9.09
C PHE A 717 56.60 3.87 -9.99
N PHE A 718 55.70 4.79 -10.36
CA PHE A 718 54.48 4.45 -11.10
C PHE A 718 54.80 4.10 -12.56
N ALA A 719 55.76 4.81 -13.16
CA ALA A 719 56.28 4.46 -14.48
C ALA A 719 57.05 3.13 -14.44
N HIS A 720 57.88 2.92 -13.42
CA HIS A 720 58.63 1.68 -13.22
C HIS A 720 57.70 0.46 -13.08
N ASN A 721 56.73 0.52 -12.16
CA ASN A 721 55.80 -0.58 -11.90
C ASN A 721 54.98 -0.94 -13.14
N ARG A 722 54.52 0.05 -13.91
CA ARG A 722 53.78 -0.19 -15.15
C ARG A 722 54.64 -0.83 -16.24
N LEU A 723 55.90 -0.42 -16.36
CA LEU A 723 56.85 -1.05 -17.27
C LEU A 723 57.14 -2.50 -16.85
N LEU A 724 57.37 -2.73 -15.55
CA LEU A 724 57.66 -4.05 -15.02
C LEU A 724 56.49 -5.02 -15.21
N VAL A 725 55.25 -4.59 -14.91
CA VAL A 725 54.04 -5.39 -15.16
C VAL A 725 53.92 -5.72 -16.64
N LYS A 726 54.08 -4.72 -17.52
CA LYS A 726 54.03 -4.93 -18.98
C LYS A 726 55.13 -5.85 -19.49
N GLU A 727 56.35 -5.75 -18.97
CA GLU A 727 57.46 -6.64 -19.34
C GLU A 727 57.20 -8.09 -18.94
N VAL A 728 56.54 -8.31 -17.79
CA VAL A 728 56.13 -9.65 -17.34
C VAL A 728 54.99 -10.19 -18.22
N GLU A 729 53.98 -9.38 -18.55
CA GLU A 729 52.90 -9.71 -19.50
C GLU A 729 53.45 -10.01 -20.92
N ASP A 730 54.40 -9.21 -21.42
CA ASP A 730 55.01 -9.40 -22.74
C ASP A 730 55.90 -10.67 -22.79
N LEU A 731 56.52 -11.05 -21.67
CA LEU A 731 57.24 -12.33 -21.52
C LEU A 731 56.26 -13.51 -21.54
N GLU A 732 55.10 -13.38 -20.87
CA GLU A 732 54.03 -14.37 -20.84
C GLU A 732 53.47 -14.67 -22.25
N HIS A 733 53.18 -13.62 -23.03
CA HIS A 733 52.72 -13.74 -24.41
C HIS A 733 53.72 -14.46 -25.34
N LYS A 734 55.03 -14.37 -25.05
CA LYS A 734 56.09 -15.01 -25.84
C LYS A 734 56.30 -16.48 -25.51
N THR A 735 56.06 -16.92 -24.27
CA THR A 735 56.37 -18.29 -23.83
C THR A 735 55.20 -19.28 -23.84
N ARG A 736 53.95 -18.83 -24.09
CA ARG A 736 52.73 -19.69 -24.09
C ARG A 736 52.67 -20.66 -22.88
N ARG A 737 53.16 -20.21 -21.72
CA ARG A 737 53.07 -20.88 -20.42
C ARG A 737 52.41 -19.90 -19.45
N GLN A 738 51.33 -20.33 -18.82
CA GLN A 738 50.43 -19.49 -17.99
C GLN A 738 50.82 -19.49 -16.50
N ASP A 739 52.06 -19.81 -16.17
CA ASP A 739 52.51 -19.94 -14.77
C ASP A 739 53.09 -18.63 -14.19
N VAL A 740 52.95 -17.50 -14.91
CA VAL A 740 53.41 -16.17 -14.48
C VAL A 740 52.28 -15.15 -14.64
N LEU A 741 51.14 -15.42 -14.01
CA LEU A 741 50.04 -14.46 -13.96
C LEU A 741 50.42 -13.37 -12.94
N VAL A 742 50.55 -12.11 -13.39
CA VAL A 742 50.63 -10.98 -12.47
C VAL A 742 49.31 -10.90 -11.71
N ASP A 743 49.31 -11.36 -10.46
CA ASP A 743 48.11 -11.34 -9.62
C ASP A 743 47.83 -9.90 -9.13
N ASP A 744 46.76 -9.30 -9.66
CA ASP A 744 46.25 -8.00 -9.22
C ASP A 744 45.98 -7.95 -7.71
N GLU A 745 45.64 -9.07 -7.06
CA GLU A 745 45.49 -9.12 -5.59
C GLU A 745 46.85 -9.06 -4.88
N THR A 746 47.91 -9.59 -5.48
CA THR A 746 49.28 -9.46 -4.96
C THR A 746 49.77 -8.02 -5.09
N ILE A 747 49.52 -7.35 -6.22
CA ILE A 747 49.81 -5.92 -6.38
C ILE A 747 48.94 -5.07 -5.43
N PHE A 748 47.67 -5.44 -5.29
CA PHE A 748 46.77 -4.80 -4.33
C PHE A 748 47.30 -4.92 -2.91
N ALA A 749 47.66 -6.13 -2.45
CA ALA A 749 48.20 -6.39 -1.11
C ALA A 749 49.50 -5.61 -0.87
N PHE A 750 50.37 -5.53 -1.86
CA PHE A 750 51.60 -4.72 -1.81
C PHE A 750 51.31 -3.25 -1.48
N TYR A 751 50.37 -2.64 -2.19
CA TYR A 751 49.96 -1.25 -1.94
C TYR A 751 49.13 -1.12 -0.65
N ASP A 752 48.29 -2.11 -0.34
CA ASP A 752 47.41 -2.13 0.84
C ASP A 752 48.20 -2.14 2.14
N GLU A 753 49.33 -2.85 2.18
CA GLU A 753 50.23 -2.90 3.32
C GLU A 753 50.97 -1.57 3.56
N ARG A 754 51.31 -0.85 2.49
CA ARG A 754 52.19 0.33 2.54
C ARG A 754 51.45 1.65 2.64
N ILE A 755 50.27 1.77 2.02
CA ILE A 755 49.49 3.01 1.98
C ILE A 755 48.65 3.14 3.25
N PRO A 756 48.75 4.22 4.04
CA PRO A 756 47.92 4.44 5.21
C PRO A 756 46.41 4.31 4.97
N HIS A 757 45.68 3.83 5.97
CA HIS A 757 44.23 3.57 5.87
C HIS A 757 43.36 4.81 5.58
N HIS A 758 43.86 6.02 5.84
CA HIS A 758 43.13 7.27 5.61
C HIS A 758 43.28 7.83 4.18
N ILE A 759 44.04 7.16 3.31
CA ILE A 759 44.28 7.57 1.93
C ILE A 759 43.37 6.80 0.98
N TYR A 760 42.49 7.52 0.29
CA TYR A 760 41.49 6.94 -0.63
C TYR A 760 41.23 7.85 -1.84
N ASN A 761 42.08 8.86 -2.06
CA ASN A 761 42.01 9.75 -3.22
C ASN A 761 43.43 10.14 -3.68
N GLY A 762 43.53 10.64 -4.91
CA GLY A 762 44.82 10.99 -5.52
C GLY A 762 45.50 12.16 -4.81
N ALA A 763 44.76 13.18 -4.39
CA ALA A 763 45.34 14.34 -3.69
C ALA A 763 46.01 13.95 -2.36
N GLY A 764 45.33 13.12 -1.56
CA GLY A 764 45.88 12.59 -0.31
C GLY A 764 47.05 11.65 -0.56
N PHE A 765 46.97 10.81 -1.60
CA PHE A 765 48.04 9.90 -1.99
C PHE A 765 49.32 10.63 -2.40
N GLU A 766 49.23 11.65 -3.26
CA GLU A 766 50.39 12.43 -3.70
C GLU A 766 51.08 13.18 -2.56
N HIS A 767 50.29 13.73 -1.63
CA HIS A 767 50.83 14.42 -0.47
C HIS A 767 51.62 13.48 0.44
N TRP A 768 51.02 12.34 0.81
CA TRP A 768 51.65 11.32 1.63
C TRP A 768 52.87 10.71 0.93
N ARG A 769 52.75 10.35 -0.36
CA ARG A 769 53.82 9.71 -1.11
C ARG A 769 55.09 10.56 -1.11
N LYS A 770 54.97 11.88 -1.37
CA LYS A 770 56.13 12.79 -1.36
C LYS A 770 56.84 12.86 -0.01
N GLN A 771 56.15 12.60 1.10
CA GLN A 771 56.76 12.52 2.42
C GLN A 771 57.42 11.15 2.62
N ALA A 772 56.69 10.06 2.33
CA ALA A 772 57.18 8.69 2.48
C ALA A 772 58.40 8.38 1.59
N GLU A 773 58.44 8.89 0.37
CA GLU A 773 59.58 8.72 -0.56
C GLU A 773 60.84 9.47 -0.13
N ARG A 774 60.74 10.48 0.76
CA ARG A 774 61.94 11.14 1.33
C ARG A 774 62.67 10.23 2.31
N GLU A 775 61.92 9.38 3.02
CA GLU A 775 62.46 8.43 3.98
C GLU A 775 62.87 7.13 3.30
N ASN A 776 62.06 6.61 2.38
CA ASN A 776 62.35 5.43 1.59
C ASN A 776 61.98 5.63 0.11
N PRO A 777 62.94 6.04 -0.75
CA PRO A 777 62.69 6.31 -2.16
C PRO A 777 62.18 5.11 -2.98
N LYS A 778 62.39 3.87 -2.49
CA LYS A 778 61.97 2.63 -3.17
C LYS A 778 60.70 2.01 -2.57
N LEU A 779 60.03 2.67 -1.63
CA LEU A 779 58.90 2.13 -0.87
C LEU A 779 57.80 1.51 -1.75
N LEU A 780 57.47 2.16 -2.86
CA LEU A 780 56.36 1.78 -3.75
C LEU A 780 56.81 1.05 -5.02
N TYR A 781 58.08 0.67 -5.15
CA TYR A 781 58.58 -0.06 -6.34
C TYR A 781 58.24 -1.55 -6.20
N LEU A 782 57.62 -2.12 -7.24
CA LEU A 782 57.39 -3.56 -7.34
C LEU A 782 58.69 -4.26 -7.75
N ASP A 783 58.97 -5.41 -7.15
CA ASP A 783 60.11 -6.25 -7.51
C ASP A 783 59.67 -7.41 -8.40
N ARG A 784 60.52 -7.81 -9.36
CA ARG A 784 60.23 -8.94 -10.27
C ARG A 784 59.97 -10.25 -9.52
N GLU A 785 60.66 -10.48 -8.40
CA GLU A 785 60.44 -11.66 -7.53
C GLU A 785 59.04 -11.66 -6.89
N LEU A 786 58.49 -10.50 -6.53
CA LEU A 786 57.14 -10.38 -5.97
C LEU A 786 56.08 -10.78 -7.01
N LEU A 787 56.32 -10.44 -8.28
CA LEU A 787 55.46 -10.77 -9.41
C LEU A 787 55.64 -12.21 -9.93
N THR A 788 56.66 -12.94 -9.47
CA THR A 788 57.00 -14.30 -9.94
C THR A 788 56.94 -15.38 -8.85
N ARG A 789 56.72 -15.02 -7.58
CA ARG A 789 56.53 -15.99 -6.50
C ARG A 789 55.06 -16.42 -6.41
N HIS A 790 54.74 -17.59 -6.98
CA HIS A 790 53.98 -18.65 -6.27
C HIS A 790 53.92 -20.00 -7.03
N SER A 791 54.49 -21.03 -6.36
CA SER A 791 53.98 -22.41 -6.17
C SER A 791 54.01 -23.44 -7.32
N GLY A 792 55.21 -23.90 -7.68
CA GLY A 792 55.47 -24.94 -8.69
C GLY A 792 55.18 -26.41 -8.34
N ASP A 793 54.41 -26.75 -7.31
CA ASP A 793 54.01 -28.16 -7.03
C ASP A 793 52.52 -28.33 -6.67
N ALA A 794 51.72 -27.25 -6.63
CA ALA A 794 50.31 -27.30 -6.22
C ALA A 794 49.29 -26.94 -7.32
N VAL A 795 49.74 -26.47 -8.49
CA VAL A 795 48.86 -25.99 -9.57
C VAL A 795 48.25 -27.15 -10.36
N GLU A 796 49.00 -28.21 -10.68
CA GLU A 796 48.47 -29.38 -11.40
C GLU A 796 47.38 -30.12 -10.60
N VAL A 797 47.44 -30.10 -9.27
CA VAL A 797 46.41 -30.70 -8.40
C VAL A 797 45.15 -29.83 -8.34
N GLN A 798 45.28 -28.51 -8.49
CA GLN A 798 44.14 -27.58 -8.43
C GLN A 798 43.44 -27.40 -9.79
N PHE A 799 44.19 -27.50 -10.90
CA PHE A 799 43.69 -27.34 -12.26
C PHE A 799 44.18 -28.52 -13.14
N PRO A 800 43.61 -29.72 -12.98
CA PRO A 800 44.08 -30.91 -13.69
C PRO A 800 43.82 -30.82 -15.20
N GLU A 801 44.68 -31.44 -16.02
CA GLU A 801 44.46 -31.52 -17.48
C GLU A 801 43.28 -32.41 -17.87
N ARG A 802 42.85 -33.30 -16.95
CA ARG A 802 41.76 -34.26 -17.18
C ARG A 802 40.82 -34.35 -15.98
N LEU A 803 39.53 -34.42 -16.27
CA LEU A 803 38.49 -34.77 -15.30
C LEU A 803 38.16 -36.25 -15.41
N ALA A 804 38.24 -37.00 -14.31
CA ALA A 804 37.75 -38.38 -14.24
C ALA A 804 36.37 -38.40 -13.58
N LEU A 805 35.40 -39.04 -14.22
CA LEU A 805 34.06 -39.24 -13.66
C LEU A 805 33.97 -40.57 -12.90
N SER A 806 32.94 -40.72 -12.07
CA SER A 806 32.71 -41.91 -11.22
C SER A 806 32.46 -43.19 -12.02
N ASP A 807 32.03 -43.10 -13.28
CA ASP A 807 31.84 -44.22 -14.20
C ASP A 807 33.15 -44.69 -14.89
N GLY A 808 34.28 -44.08 -14.54
CA GLY A 808 35.61 -44.39 -15.09
C GLY A 808 35.93 -43.67 -16.40
N SER A 809 35.05 -42.81 -16.91
CA SER A 809 35.32 -41.99 -18.09
C SER A 809 36.24 -40.80 -17.75
N SER A 810 37.06 -40.37 -18.72
CA SER A 810 38.01 -39.26 -18.53
C SER A 810 37.98 -38.30 -19.71
N PHE A 811 37.88 -37.00 -19.41
CA PHE A 811 37.72 -35.92 -20.37
C PHE A 811 38.83 -34.88 -20.22
N ALA A 812 39.30 -34.32 -21.34
CA ALA A 812 40.32 -33.26 -21.33
C ALA A 812 39.70 -31.92 -20.89
N LEU A 813 40.42 -31.19 -20.05
CA LEU A 813 40.05 -29.87 -19.57
C LEU A 813 40.92 -28.79 -20.24
N SER A 814 40.32 -27.62 -20.43
CA SER A 814 41.00 -26.41 -20.89
C SER A 814 40.53 -25.24 -20.04
N TYR A 815 41.43 -24.33 -19.71
CA TYR A 815 41.17 -23.22 -18.81
C TYR A 815 41.39 -21.90 -19.54
N ARG A 816 40.52 -20.92 -19.30
CA ARG A 816 40.70 -19.55 -19.78
C ARG A 816 40.31 -18.61 -18.66
N PHE A 817 41.22 -17.72 -18.27
CA PHE A 817 40.93 -16.70 -17.27
C PHE A 817 40.88 -15.33 -17.95
N GLU A 818 39.67 -14.86 -18.26
CA GLU A 818 39.43 -13.58 -18.91
C GLU A 818 38.07 -13.03 -18.48
N PRO A 819 38.02 -12.29 -17.35
CA PRO A 819 36.78 -11.81 -16.76
C PRO A 819 35.88 -11.07 -17.76
N GLY A 820 34.67 -11.59 -17.98
CA GLY A 820 33.69 -11.04 -18.92
C GLY A 820 33.74 -11.64 -20.33
N HIS A 821 34.75 -12.46 -20.65
CA HIS A 821 34.75 -13.26 -21.86
C HIS A 821 33.80 -14.46 -21.71
N VAL A 822 33.09 -14.82 -22.78
CA VAL A 822 32.09 -15.92 -22.75
C VAL A 822 32.69 -17.29 -22.40
N LEU A 823 33.99 -17.45 -22.62
CA LEU A 823 34.77 -18.69 -22.37
C LEU A 823 35.54 -18.68 -21.05
N ASP A 824 35.35 -17.67 -20.19
CA ASP A 824 36.03 -17.57 -18.90
C ASP A 824 35.71 -18.75 -17.96
N GLY A 825 36.68 -19.30 -17.25
CA GLY A 825 36.56 -20.50 -16.41
C GLY A 825 37.05 -21.79 -17.08
N VAL A 826 36.42 -22.92 -16.73
CA VAL A 826 36.82 -24.27 -17.16
C VAL A 826 35.93 -24.80 -18.29
N SER A 827 36.57 -25.33 -19.32
CA SER A 827 35.95 -25.98 -20.48
C SER A 827 36.33 -27.45 -20.56
N VAL A 828 35.35 -28.36 -20.55
CA VAL A 828 35.53 -29.81 -20.76
C VAL A 828 35.31 -30.19 -22.22
N THR A 829 36.23 -30.98 -22.78
CA THR A 829 36.13 -31.46 -24.17
C THR A 829 35.47 -32.84 -24.21
N ILE A 830 34.31 -32.92 -24.85
CA ILE A 830 33.44 -34.10 -24.93
C ILE A 830 33.37 -34.60 -26.38
N PRO A 831 33.76 -35.85 -26.66
CA PRO A 831 33.53 -36.48 -27.95
C PRO A 831 32.02 -36.62 -28.23
N LEU A 832 31.60 -36.28 -29.44
CA LEU A 832 30.20 -36.31 -29.87
C LEU A 832 29.45 -37.65 -29.54
N PRO A 833 30.03 -38.86 -29.72
CA PRO A 833 29.33 -40.12 -29.48
C PRO A 833 28.97 -40.42 -28.02
N VAL A 834 29.55 -39.71 -27.05
CA VAL A 834 29.26 -39.92 -25.61
C VAL A 834 28.38 -38.83 -25.01
N LEU A 835 28.01 -37.81 -25.80
CA LEU A 835 27.24 -36.64 -25.36
C LEU A 835 25.92 -37.03 -24.66
N ASN A 836 25.16 -37.97 -25.21
CA ASN A 836 23.84 -38.36 -24.71
C ASN A 836 23.88 -39.20 -23.42
N ARG A 837 25.07 -39.56 -22.93
CA ARG A 837 25.24 -40.33 -21.68
C ARG A 837 25.68 -39.51 -20.48
N LEU A 838 26.05 -38.25 -20.71
CA LEU A 838 26.59 -37.38 -19.67
C LEU A 838 25.47 -36.73 -18.87
N ASP A 839 25.66 -36.69 -17.55
CA ASP A 839 24.80 -35.94 -16.63
C ASP A 839 25.52 -34.67 -16.17
N ALA A 840 24.82 -33.54 -16.21
CA ALA A 840 25.36 -32.26 -15.78
C ALA A 840 25.75 -32.25 -14.30
N GLU A 841 25.12 -33.07 -13.47
CA GLU A 841 25.44 -33.18 -12.04
C GLU A 841 26.87 -33.67 -11.79
N GLN A 842 27.40 -34.50 -12.69
CA GLN A 842 28.77 -35.03 -12.62
C GLN A 842 29.85 -33.94 -12.77
N PHE A 843 29.49 -32.78 -13.29
CA PHE A 843 30.40 -31.65 -13.52
C PHE A 843 30.18 -30.49 -12.54
N ASP A 844 29.23 -30.60 -11.59
CA ASP A 844 28.82 -29.47 -10.74
C ASP A 844 29.92 -29.04 -9.75
N TYR A 845 30.82 -29.94 -9.36
CA TYR A 845 31.97 -29.60 -8.50
C TYR A 845 33.11 -28.88 -9.23
N LEU A 846 33.08 -28.79 -10.56
CA LEU A 846 34.17 -28.23 -11.38
C LEU A 846 35.52 -28.91 -11.08
N VAL A 847 36.54 -28.11 -10.76
CA VAL A 847 37.90 -28.53 -10.41
C VAL A 847 38.29 -27.96 -9.04
N PRO A 848 39.29 -28.52 -8.34
CA PRO A 848 39.64 -28.09 -6.99
C PRO A 848 39.99 -26.59 -6.88
N GLY A 849 40.52 -25.98 -7.94
CA GLY A 849 40.82 -24.55 -8.03
C GLY A 849 39.59 -23.64 -8.05
N LEU A 850 38.44 -24.10 -8.58
CA LEU A 850 37.22 -23.29 -8.74
C LEU A 850 36.10 -23.65 -7.74
N VAL A 851 36.11 -24.86 -7.19
CA VAL A 851 35.05 -25.36 -6.31
C VAL A 851 34.85 -24.50 -5.05
N ARG A 852 35.95 -24.00 -4.47
CA ARG A 852 35.92 -23.16 -3.25
C ARG A 852 35.18 -21.84 -3.51
N GLU A 853 35.43 -21.21 -4.66
CA GLU A 853 34.75 -19.97 -5.04
C GLU A 853 33.26 -20.21 -5.30
N LYS A 854 32.93 -21.32 -5.98
CA LYS A 854 31.55 -21.74 -6.24
C LYS A 854 30.76 -21.97 -4.94
N ILE A 855 31.34 -22.66 -3.96
CA ILE A 855 30.71 -22.87 -2.64
C ILE A 855 30.56 -21.54 -1.90
N THR A 856 31.57 -20.68 -1.94
CA THR A 856 31.51 -19.36 -1.33
C THR A 856 30.35 -18.53 -1.88
N TRP A 857 30.13 -18.59 -3.20
CA TRP A 857 28.99 -17.95 -3.84
C TRP A 857 27.66 -18.51 -3.31
N TYR A 858 27.51 -19.84 -3.23
CA TYR A 858 26.33 -20.46 -2.65
C TYR A 858 26.11 -20.00 -1.19
N LEU A 859 27.09 -20.07 -0.30
CA LEU A 859 26.88 -19.64 1.09
C LEU A 859 26.52 -18.15 1.21
N LYS A 860 27.06 -17.28 0.34
CA LYS A 860 26.67 -15.86 0.26
C LYS A 860 25.25 -15.67 -0.28
N ALA A 861 24.82 -16.55 -1.16
CA ALA A 861 23.49 -16.59 -1.76
C ALA A 861 22.40 -17.17 -0.83
N LEU A 862 22.70 -17.55 0.42
CA LEU A 862 21.66 -17.96 1.36
C LEU A 862 20.83 -16.78 1.93
N PRO A 863 19.58 -17.02 2.37
CA PRO A 863 18.79 -16.04 3.10
C PRO A 863 19.53 -15.53 4.34
N LYS A 864 19.31 -14.25 4.69
CA LYS A 864 20.04 -13.58 5.79
C LYS A 864 19.98 -14.33 7.12
N GLN A 865 18.87 -15.04 7.39
CA GLN A 865 18.65 -15.81 8.61
C GLN A 865 19.58 -17.02 8.69
N VAL A 866 19.73 -17.79 7.59
CA VAL A 866 20.62 -18.95 7.52
C VAL A 866 22.09 -18.52 7.41
N ARG A 867 22.37 -17.52 6.57
CA ARG A 867 23.73 -17.02 6.32
C ARG A 867 24.42 -16.52 7.60
N ARG A 868 23.67 -15.89 8.52
CA ARG A 868 24.21 -15.41 9.81
C ARG A 868 24.81 -16.53 10.66
N LEU A 869 24.25 -17.73 10.59
CA LEU A 869 24.71 -18.90 11.34
C LEU A 869 25.92 -19.59 10.70
N LEU A 870 26.32 -19.15 9.50
CA LEU A 870 27.44 -19.67 8.71
C LEU A 870 28.57 -18.65 8.58
N VAL A 871 28.47 -17.49 9.24
CA VAL A 871 29.55 -16.50 9.32
C VAL A 871 30.48 -16.88 10.48
N PRO A 872 31.81 -16.96 10.26
CA PRO A 872 32.56 -16.57 9.06
C PRO A 872 32.39 -17.51 7.85
N ILE A 873 32.04 -16.94 6.68
CA ILE A 873 31.80 -17.73 5.46
C ILE A 873 33.05 -18.52 5.02
N PRO A 874 34.27 -17.95 5.00
CA PRO A 874 35.47 -18.70 4.60
C PRO A 874 35.75 -19.95 5.45
N GLU A 875 35.45 -19.88 6.76
CA GLU A 875 35.58 -21.02 7.68
C GLU A 875 34.54 -22.09 7.36
N SER A 876 33.28 -21.70 7.17
CA SER A 876 32.22 -22.63 6.77
C SER A 876 32.46 -23.31 5.42
N VAL A 877 33.10 -22.63 4.46
CA VAL A 877 33.52 -23.22 3.18
C VAL A 877 34.61 -24.28 3.41
N THR A 878 35.57 -23.97 4.28
CA THR A 878 36.68 -24.89 4.60
C THR A 878 36.18 -26.14 5.33
N GLU A 879 35.28 -25.97 6.29
CA GLU A 879 34.63 -27.10 6.98
C GLU A 879 33.79 -27.97 6.03
N PHE A 880 33.07 -27.37 5.08
CA PHE A 880 32.32 -28.13 4.07
C PHE A 880 33.25 -29.00 3.21
N LEU A 881 34.34 -28.42 2.71
CA LEU A 881 35.32 -29.14 1.88
C LEU A 881 36.00 -30.27 2.68
N GLN A 882 36.35 -30.04 3.94
CA GLN A 882 36.91 -31.07 4.83
C GLN A 882 35.90 -32.18 5.11
N TRP A 883 34.64 -31.82 5.37
CA TRP A 883 33.56 -32.78 5.58
C TRP A 883 33.31 -33.67 4.36
N GLN A 884 33.39 -33.09 3.16
CA GLN A 884 33.20 -33.80 1.90
C GLN A 884 34.38 -34.71 1.53
N SER A 885 35.61 -34.37 1.95
CA SER A 885 36.83 -35.12 1.64
C SER A 885 36.84 -36.56 2.17
N GLY A 886 35.91 -36.92 3.06
CA GLY A 886 35.74 -38.26 3.64
C GLY A 886 34.56 -39.07 3.10
N SER A 887 33.89 -38.65 2.02
CA SER A 887 32.73 -39.36 1.42
C SER A 887 32.85 -39.42 -0.11
N PRO A 888 32.38 -40.49 -0.78
CA PRO A 888 32.31 -40.54 -2.25
C PRO A 888 31.52 -39.33 -2.78
N GLN A 889 32.02 -38.66 -3.82
CA GLN A 889 31.37 -37.50 -4.46
C GLN A 889 30.14 -37.89 -5.30
N ASP A 890 29.32 -38.82 -4.83
CA ASP A 890 28.19 -39.38 -5.59
C ASP A 890 26.89 -38.53 -5.47
N ALA A 891 26.96 -37.35 -4.83
CA ALA A 891 25.80 -36.48 -4.62
C ALA A 891 26.04 -35.07 -5.17
N ALA A 892 25.03 -34.49 -5.83
CA ALA A 892 25.05 -33.12 -6.35
C ALA A 892 25.49 -32.10 -5.30
N LEU A 893 26.29 -31.09 -5.71
CA LEU A 893 26.92 -30.11 -4.80
C LEU A 893 25.87 -29.37 -3.95
N ARG A 894 24.72 -29.04 -4.52
CA ARG A 894 23.63 -28.35 -3.80
C ARG A 894 23.00 -29.22 -2.71
N ASP A 895 22.90 -30.52 -2.94
CA ASP A 895 22.36 -31.47 -1.95
C ASP A 895 23.36 -31.71 -0.82
N ALA A 896 24.65 -31.84 -1.17
CA ALA A 896 25.72 -31.90 -0.19
C ALA A 896 25.74 -30.64 0.70
N LEU A 897 25.60 -29.44 0.10
CA LEU A 897 25.51 -28.18 0.83
C LEU A 897 24.27 -28.12 1.73
N THR A 898 23.11 -28.60 1.26
CA THR A 898 21.89 -28.62 2.05
C THR A 898 22.02 -29.54 3.27
N LYS A 899 22.62 -30.72 3.09
CA LYS A 899 22.93 -31.66 4.19
C LYS A 899 23.93 -31.05 5.18
N PHE A 900 24.96 -30.39 4.69
CA PHE A 900 25.96 -29.69 5.53
C PHE A 900 25.32 -28.58 6.36
N ILE A 901 24.47 -27.75 5.75
CA ILE A 901 23.83 -26.63 6.44
C ILE A 901 22.81 -27.13 7.46
N LEU A 902 22.02 -28.16 7.13
CA LEU A 902 21.12 -28.80 8.09
C LEU A 902 21.91 -29.35 9.29
N ARG A 903 23.05 -30.00 9.05
CA ARG A 903 23.92 -30.51 10.12
C ARG A 903 24.51 -29.38 10.98
N LYS A 904 24.98 -28.30 10.35
CA LYS A 904 25.65 -27.18 11.05
C LYS A 904 24.68 -26.23 11.75
N THR A 905 23.45 -26.08 11.24
CA THR A 905 22.51 -25.04 11.69
C THR A 905 21.14 -25.56 12.15
N THR A 906 20.84 -26.85 11.99
CA THR A 906 19.51 -27.49 12.22
C THR A 906 18.37 -26.96 11.35
N LEU A 907 18.65 -26.09 10.38
CA LEU A 907 17.66 -25.51 9.47
C LEU A 907 17.61 -26.25 8.14
N THR A 908 16.40 -26.60 7.70
CA THR A 908 16.17 -27.13 6.36
C THR A 908 16.07 -25.99 5.34
N ILE A 909 16.80 -26.09 4.23
CA ILE A 909 16.77 -25.10 3.16
C ILE A 909 15.79 -25.58 2.07
N PRO A 910 14.80 -24.75 1.69
CA PRO A 910 13.93 -25.03 0.53
C PRO A 910 14.74 -25.15 -0.78
N VAL A 911 14.39 -26.12 -1.65
CA VAL A 911 15.11 -26.42 -2.91
C VAL A 911 15.20 -25.22 -3.86
N ASP A 912 14.24 -24.31 -3.78
CA ASP A 912 14.15 -23.08 -4.58
C ASP A 912 14.97 -21.90 -4.03
N THR A 913 15.67 -22.06 -2.91
CA THR A 913 16.51 -21.01 -2.31
C THR A 913 17.55 -20.44 -3.29
N TRP A 914 17.96 -21.26 -4.25
CA TRP A 914 19.00 -20.94 -5.25
C TRP A 914 18.44 -20.42 -6.58
N ALA A 915 17.13 -20.49 -6.81
CA ALA A 915 16.51 -20.34 -8.13
C ALA A 915 16.52 -18.90 -8.69
N ASP A 916 16.52 -17.89 -7.83
CA ASP A 916 16.45 -16.47 -8.24
C ASP A 916 17.82 -15.78 -8.37
N LYS A 917 18.92 -16.55 -8.31
CA LYS A 917 20.29 -16.00 -8.22
C LYS A 917 21.14 -16.48 -9.38
N THR A 918 21.55 -15.54 -10.23
CA THR A 918 22.44 -15.79 -11.37
C THR A 918 23.88 -15.97 -10.90
N MET A 919 24.43 -17.16 -11.15
CA MET A 919 25.83 -17.48 -10.87
C MET A 919 26.73 -16.87 -11.96
N PRO A 920 27.92 -16.33 -11.61
CA PRO A 920 28.91 -15.91 -12.60
C PRO A 920 29.25 -17.03 -13.58
N PRO A 921 29.37 -16.75 -14.90
CA PRO A 921 29.60 -17.78 -15.90
C PRO A 921 30.82 -18.66 -15.62
N HIS A 922 31.93 -18.11 -15.13
CA HIS A 922 33.17 -18.85 -14.86
C HIS A 922 33.06 -19.91 -13.76
N LEU A 923 31.99 -19.86 -12.95
CA LEU A 923 31.67 -20.87 -11.93
C LEU A 923 30.70 -21.96 -12.45
N LEU A 924 30.49 -22.02 -13.76
CA LEU A 924 29.74 -23.06 -14.47
C LEU A 924 30.66 -23.78 -15.45
N MET A 925 30.52 -25.11 -15.55
CA MET A 925 31.27 -25.89 -16.53
C MET A 925 30.86 -25.47 -17.95
N ASN A 926 31.84 -25.29 -18.82
CA ASN A 926 31.60 -25.06 -20.24
C ASN A 926 31.88 -26.35 -21.01
N TYR A 927 30.95 -26.79 -21.85
CA TYR A 927 31.03 -28.07 -22.55
C TYR A 927 31.39 -27.81 -24.01
N ARG A 928 32.53 -28.35 -24.45
CA ARG A 928 33.04 -28.25 -25.82
C ARG A 928 32.89 -29.59 -26.52
N ILE A 929 32.03 -29.66 -27.52
CA ILE A 929 31.73 -30.90 -28.27
C ILE A 929 32.68 -31.00 -29.46
N VAL A 930 33.32 -32.16 -29.64
CA VAL A 930 34.24 -32.42 -30.76
C VAL A 930 33.85 -33.63 -31.59
N ASN A 931 34.09 -33.57 -32.90
CA ASN A 931 33.93 -34.69 -33.83
C ASN A 931 35.14 -35.66 -33.77
N GLU A 932 35.13 -36.70 -34.61
CA GLU A 932 36.23 -37.69 -34.67
C GLU A 932 37.58 -37.11 -35.15
N ALA A 933 37.56 -36.03 -35.93
CA ALA A 933 38.76 -35.32 -36.36
C ALA A 933 39.31 -34.38 -35.26
N GLY A 934 38.63 -34.25 -34.12
CA GLY A 934 38.99 -33.35 -33.03
C GLY A 934 38.57 -31.89 -33.26
N GLU A 935 37.75 -31.62 -34.28
CA GLU A 935 37.23 -30.29 -34.58
C GLU A 935 36.02 -29.99 -33.70
N GLU A 936 35.88 -28.73 -33.28
CA GLU A 936 34.79 -28.27 -32.44
C GLU A 936 33.47 -28.19 -33.22
N CYS A 937 32.46 -28.93 -32.77
CA CYS A 937 31.11 -28.86 -33.31
C CYS A 937 30.31 -27.71 -32.69
N ALA A 938 30.39 -27.56 -31.37
CA ALA A 938 29.75 -26.50 -30.62
C ALA A 938 30.29 -26.42 -29.20
N MET A 939 29.98 -25.30 -28.53
CA MET A 939 30.34 -25.07 -27.15
C MET A 939 29.23 -24.28 -26.43
N SER A 940 28.88 -24.72 -25.23
CA SER A 940 27.86 -24.09 -24.39
C SER A 940 28.02 -24.51 -22.93
N ARG A 941 27.49 -23.71 -22.00
CA ARG A 941 27.39 -24.06 -20.58
C ARG A 941 26.11 -24.81 -20.21
N ASP A 942 25.24 -25.03 -21.20
CA ASP A 942 23.99 -25.78 -21.05
C ASP A 942 24.13 -27.12 -21.78
N LEU A 943 24.42 -28.18 -21.01
CA LEU A 943 24.58 -29.54 -21.53
C LEU A 943 23.27 -30.06 -22.15
N ALA A 944 22.12 -29.73 -21.55
CA ALA A 944 20.81 -30.17 -22.06
C ALA A 944 20.51 -29.53 -23.41
N ALA A 945 20.86 -28.25 -23.59
CA ALA A 945 20.75 -27.59 -24.89
C ALA A 945 21.67 -28.23 -25.95
N LEU A 946 22.91 -28.61 -25.59
CA LEU A 946 23.81 -29.31 -26.50
C LEU A 946 23.31 -30.71 -26.85
N GLN A 947 22.76 -31.45 -25.89
CA GLN A 947 22.12 -32.74 -26.12
C GLN A 947 20.87 -32.60 -27.01
N ALA A 948 20.08 -31.55 -26.84
CA ALA A 948 18.94 -31.28 -27.72
C ALA A 948 19.39 -30.93 -29.16
N GLN A 949 20.48 -30.17 -29.31
CA GLN A 949 20.99 -29.72 -30.60
C GLN A 949 21.76 -30.80 -31.37
N PHE A 950 22.61 -31.56 -30.68
CA PHE A 950 23.53 -32.53 -31.27
C PHE A 950 23.20 -33.97 -30.92
N GLY A 951 22.15 -34.24 -30.14
CA GLY A 951 21.83 -35.59 -29.70
C GLY A 951 21.50 -36.55 -30.84
N SER A 952 20.82 -36.08 -31.88
CA SER A 952 20.57 -36.87 -33.09
C SER A 952 21.85 -37.17 -33.88
N ALA A 953 22.76 -36.19 -33.97
CA ALA A 953 24.07 -36.36 -34.58
C ALA A 953 24.93 -37.33 -33.76
N ALA A 954 24.97 -37.18 -32.43
CA ALA A 954 25.64 -38.08 -31.49
C ALA A 954 25.11 -39.52 -31.61
N GLN A 955 23.80 -39.69 -31.72
CA GLN A 955 23.17 -40.99 -31.93
C GLN A 955 23.50 -41.58 -33.31
N SER A 956 23.54 -40.75 -34.36
CA SER A 956 23.89 -41.19 -35.72
C SER A 956 25.36 -41.61 -35.83
N THR A 957 26.27 -40.85 -35.20
CA THR A 957 27.70 -41.19 -35.12
C THR A 957 27.91 -42.43 -34.25
N PHE A 958 27.17 -42.56 -33.14
CA PHE A 958 27.15 -43.79 -32.33
C PHE A 958 26.70 -45.01 -33.14
N ARG A 959 25.69 -44.85 -34.01
CA ARG A 959 25.19 -45.90 -34.90
C ARG A 959 26.19 -46.27 -36.00
N GLN A 960 26.82 -45.29 -36.65
CA GLN A 960 27.90 -45.53 -37.62
C GLN A 960 29.08 -46.27 -36.96
N LEU A 961 29.41 -45.90 -35.71
CA LEU A 961 30.45 -46.57 -34.94
C LEU A 961 30.14 -48.03 -34.58
N SER A 962 28.87 -48.44 -34.57
CA SER A 962 28.48 -49.85 -34.34
C SER A 962 28.46 -50.71 -35.60
N LEU A 963 28.38 -50.13 -36.80
CA LEU A 963 28.29 -50.88 -38.07
C LEU A 963 29.63 -51.51 -38.51
N ASP A 964 30.78 -51.01 -38.05
CA ASP A 964 32.10 -51.54 -38.43
C ASP A 964 32.63 -52.68 -37.52
N ASP A 965 31.89 -53.07 -36.47
CA ASP A 965 32.30 -54.13 -35.53
C ASP A 965 31.50 -55.42 -35.83
N GLU A 966 32.17 -56.47 -36.32
CA GLU A 966 31.54 -57.76 -36.68
C GLU A 966 30.75 -58.40 -35.51
N LYS A 967 31.00 -58.00 -34.26
CA LYS A 967 30.27 -58.47 -33.07
C LYS A 967 28.97 -57.70 -32.76
N ALA A 968 28.68 -56.60 -33.43
CA ALA A 968 27.51 -55.73 -33.19
C ALA A 968 26.33 -55.95 -34.17
N GLY A 969 26.41 -56.96 -35.06
CA GLY A 969 25.47 -57.23 -36.16
C GLY A 969 24.05 -57.68 -35.79
N ILE A 970 23.34 -56.92 -34.94
CA ILE A 970 21.92 -57.13 -34.62
C ILE A 970 20.97 -56.24 -35.43
N GLU A 971 21.48 -55.21 -36.10
CA GLU A 971 20.65 -54.32 -36.92
C GLU A 971 20.13 -55.05 -38.17
N ARG A 972 18.85 -54.89 -38.48
CA ARG A 972 18.16 -55.60 -39.58
C ARG A 972 17.04 -54.74 -40.14
N ASP A 973 16.89 -54.75 -41.46
CA ASP A 973 15.85 -54.01 -42.21
C ASP A 973 14.74 -54.93 -42.75
N ASP A 974 13.69 -54.30 -43.30
CA ASP A 974 12.55 -54.93 -43.98
C ASP A 974 11.81 -56.02 -43.17
N ILE A 975 11.66 -55.81 -41.86
CA ILE A 975 10.98 -56.76 -40.97
C ILE A 975 9.47 -56.52 -41.03
N LYS A 976 8.71 -57.53 -41.49
CA LYS A 976 7.25 -57.49 -41.62
C LYS A 976 6.51 -58.45 -40.68
N HIS A 977 7.22 -59.42 -40.11
CA HIS A 977 6.75 -60.36 -39.11
C HIS A 977 7.91 -60.68 -38.14
N TRP A 978 7.62 -61.25 -36.96
CA TRP A 978 8.66 -61.52 -35.97
C TRP A 978 9.49 -62.75 -36.36
N ASP A 979 10.64 -62.55 -37.01
CA ASP A 979 11.48 -63.62 -37.60
C ASP A 979 12.99 -63.51 -37.27
N PHE A 980 13.33 -62.72 -36.27
CA PHE A 980 14.71 -62.36 -35.90
C PHE A 980 15.12 -62.88 -34.51
N GLY A 981 14.32 -63.78 -33.91
CA GLY A 981 14.61 -64.40 -32.61
C GLY A 981 14.45 -63.45 -31.41
N ASN A 982 15.36 -63.55 -30.44
CA ASN A 982 15.31 -62.78 -29.19
C ASN A 982 16.08 -61.47 -29.31
N LEU A 983 15.43 -60.36 -28.94
CA LEU A 983 16.04 -59.03 -28.91
C LEU A 983 16.60 -58.71 -27.51
N PRO A 984 17.92 -58.75 -27.28
CA PRO A 984 18.50 -58.50 -25.95
C PRO A 984 18.22 -57.08 -25.46
N GLU A 985 18.21 -56.85 -24.15
CA GLU A 985 17.94 -55.51 -23.58
C GLU A 985 19.10 -54.53 -23.79
N LYS A 986 20.35 -55.02 -23.75
CA LYS A 986 21.57 -54.23 -23.97
C LYS A 986 22.68 -55.08 -24.57
N ILE A 987 23.57 -54.46 -25.33
CA ILE A 987 24.75 -55.06 -25.96
C ILE A 987 25.97 -54.21 -25.58
N THR A 988 27.09 -54.83 -25.24
CA THR A 988 28.34 -54.13 -24.92
C THR A 988 29.37 -54.40 -26.02
N PHE A 989 29.97 -53.35 -26.58
CA PHE A 989 31.01 -53.44 -27.61
C PHE A 989 32.18 -52.50 -27.28
N THR A 990 33.38 -52.72 -27.85
CA THR A 990 34.61 -51.99 -27.49
C THR A 990 35.27 -51.42 -28.73
N ARG A 991 35.48 -50.09 -28.78
CA ARG A 991 36.13 -49.42 -29.92
C ARG A 991 37.08 -48.32 -29.42
N SER A 992 38.27 -48.21 -30.01
CA SER A 992 39.34 -47.27 -29.60
C SER A 992 39.70 -47.32 -28.10
N GLY A 993 39.73 -48.52 -27.52
CA GLY A 993 40.05 -48.73 -26.10
C GLY A 993 38.93 -48.37 -25.11
N ARG A 994 37.72 -48.02 -25.58
CA ARG A 994 36.56 -47.63 -24.74
C ARG A 994 35.43 -48.65 -24.87
N LYS A 995 34.84 -49.06 -23.74
CA LYS A 995 33.62 -49.90 -23.70
C LYS A 995 32.37 -49.03 -23.89
N LEU A 996 31.48 -49.43 -24.80
CA LEU A 996 30.22 -48.75 -25.11
C LEU A 996 29.02 -49.73 -24.95
N ILE A 997 27.86 -49.23 -24.51
CA ILE A 997 26.63 -50.02 -24.29
C ILE A 997 25.50 -49.57 -25.24
N GLY A 998 25.10 -50.40 -26.19
CA GLY A 998 23.95 -50.13 -27.06
C GLY A 998 22.67 -50.84 -26.61
N TYR A 999 21.51 -50.24 -26.90
CA TYR A 999 20.18 -50.77 -26.59
C TYR A 999 19.42 -51.02 -27.90
N PRO A 1000 19.24 -52.27 -28.35
CA PRO A 1000 18.56 -52.53 -29.61
C PRO A 1000 17.04 -52.34 -29.47
N ALA A 1001 16.37 -51.82 -30.49
CA ALA A 1001 14.92 -51.65 -30.51
C ALA A 1001 14.36 -51.73 -31.93
N LEU A 1002 13.09 -52.09 -32.02
CA LEU A 1002 12.31 -52.02 -33.26
C LEU A 1002 11.97 -50.57 -33.59
N VAL A 1003 12.14 -50.15 -34.84
CA VAL A 1003 11.89 -48.80 -35.34
C VAL A 1003 10.85 -48.87 -36.44
N ASP A 1004 9.84 -47.99 -36.36
CA ASP A 1004 8.81 -47.85 -37.38
C ASP A 1004 9.38 -47.19 -38.65
N GLU A 1005 9.43 -47.94 -39.76
CA GLU A 1005 9.83 -47.47 -41.11
C GLU A 1005 8.61 -47.42 -42.05
N LYS A 1006 7.39 -47.27 -41.50
CA LYS A 1006 6.08 -47.17 -42.15
C LYS A 1006 5.58 -48.46 -42.80
N ASP A 1007 6.28 -48.96 -43.82
CA ASP A 1007 5.87 -50.15 -44.58
C ASP A 1007 6.48 -51.44 -44.03
N HIS A 1008 7.46 -51.31 -43.15
CA HIS A 1008 8.16 -52.36 -42.43
C HIS A 1008 8.69 -51.80 -41.11
N VAL A 1009 9.33 -52.65 -40.34
CA VAL A 1009 10.03 -52.32 -39.09
C VAL A 1009 11.52 -52.66 -39.26
N ALA A 1010 12.39 -51.99 -38.53
CA ALA A 1010 13.82 -52.30 -38.52
C ALA A 1010 14.37 -52.43 -37.10
N ILE A 1011 15.42 -53.21 -36.90
CA ILE A 1011 16.18 -53.24 -35.64
C ILE A 1011 17.30 -52.21 -35.73
N ARG A 1012 17.35 -51.29 -34.77
CA ARG A 1012 18.42 -50.29 -34.63
C ARG A 1012 18.99 -50.28 -33.22
N LEU A 1013 20.26 -49.92 -33.10
CA LEU A 1013 20.94 -49.69 -31.83
C LEU A 1013 20.75 -48.23 -31.38
N PHE A 1014 20.42 -48.06 -30.10
CA PHE A 1014 20.27 -46.77 -29.43
C PHE A 1014 21.34 -46.61 -28.33
N ASP A 1015 21.71 -45.39 -28.02
CA ASP A 1015 22.73 -45.03 -27.03
C ASP A 1015 22.18 -44.91 -25.60
N THR A 1016 20.85 -44.76 -25.45
CA THR A 1016 20.10 -44.66 -24.19
C THR A 1016 18.90 -45.62 -24.14
N PRO A 1017 18.54 -46.17 -22.96
CA PRO A 1017 17.43 -47.11 -22.83
C PRO A 1017 16.06 -46.49 -23.08
N ALA A 1018 15.85 -45.22 -22.69
CA ALA A 1018 14.56 -44.54 -22.82
C ALA A 1018 14.18 -44.31 -24.30
N THR A 1019 15.13 -43.91 -25.14
CA THR A 1019 14.90 -43.72 -26.58
C THR A 1019 14.66 -45.06 -27.28
N ALA A 1020 15.38 -46.11 -26.86
CA ALA A 1020 15.15 -47.48 -27.33
C ALA A 1020 13.74 -47.98 -26.99
N GLU A 1021 13.26 -47.74 -25.77
CA GLU A 1021 11.93 -48.18 -25.33
C GLU A 1021 10.79 -47.48 -26.10
N GLN A 1022 10.91 -46.17 -26.34
CA GLN A 1022 9.95 -45.42 -27.16
C GLN A 1022 9.92 -45.90 -28.61
N ALA A 1023 11.10 -46.11 -29.21
CA ALA A 1023 11.22 -46.67 -30.55
C ALA A 1023 10.57 -48.07 -30.58
N MET A 1024 10.94 -48.93 -29.63
CA MET A 1024 10.42 -50.29 -29.50
C MET A 1024 8.90 -50.33 -29.46
N ARG A 1025 8.25 -49.44 -28.70
CA ARG A 1025 6.79 -49.36 -28.63
C ARG A 1025 6.16 -49.07 -30.00
N LYS A 1026 6.68 -48.06 -30.71
CA LYS A 1026 6.21 -47.70 -32.06
C LYS A 1026 6.47 -48.82 -33.06
N GLY A 1027 7.66 -49.43 -33.03
CA GLY A 1027 8.02 -50.54 -33.88
C GLY A 1027 7.14 -51.78 -33.67
N VAL A 1028 6.85 -52.14 -32.42
CA VAL A 1028 5.91 -53.25 -32.10
C VAL A 1028 4.50 -52.93 -32.56
N SER A 1029 4.00 -51.71 -32.30
CA SER A 1029 2.68 -51.26 -32.77
C SER A 1029 2.58 -51.34 -34.29
N ARG A 1030 3.62 -50.91 -35.03
CA ARG A 1030 3.70 -51.03 -36.48
C ARG A 1030 3.71 -52.47 -36.95
N LEU A 1031 4.51 -53.33 -36.32
CA LEU A 1031 4.58 -54.75 -36.69
C LEU A 1031 3.20 -55.43 -36.53
N MET A 1032 2.46 -55.09 -35.47
CA MET A 1032 1.09 -55.56 -35.29
C MET A 1032 0.11 -54.93 -36.30
N GLN A 1033 0.28 -53.65 -36.69
CA GLN A 1033 -0.53 -53.05 -37.76
C GLN A 1033 -0.34 -53.78 -39.11
N LEU A 1034 0.86 -54.29 -39.38
CA LEU A 1034 1.14 -55.10 -40.57
C LEU A 1034 0.46 -56.49 -40.49
N GLU A 1035 0.42 -57.11 -39.32
CA GLU A 1035 -0.34 -58.35 -39.07
C GLU A 1035 -1.87 -58.15 -39.17
N PHE A 1036 -2.39 -57.03 -38.66
CA PHE A 1036 -3.81 -56.68 -38.68
C PHE A 1036 -4.22 -55.81 -39.88
N ARG A 1037 -3.47 -55.85 -40.99
CA ARG A 1037 -3.57 -54.91 -42.12
C ARG A 1037 -4.99 -54.71 -42.66
N GLU A 1038 -5.77 -55.77 -42.80
CA GLU A 1038 -7.14 -55.68 -43.34
C GLU A 1038 -8.11 -54.96 -42.37
N HIS A 1039 -7.96 -55.16 -41.05
CA HIS A 1039 -8.74 -54.44 -40.05
C HIS A 1039 -8.38 -52.95 -40.02
N MET A 1040 -7.08 -52.63 -40.15
CA MET A 1040 -6.60 -51.25 -40.21
C MET A 1040 -7.03 -50.52 -41.49
N LYS A 1041 -7.03 -51.20 -42.64
CA LYS A 1041 -7.59 -50.66 -43.90
C LYS A 1041 -9.09 -50.39 -43.78
N GLN A 1042 -9.84 -51.26 -43.10
CA GLN A 1042 -11.27 -51.07 -42.89
C GLN A 1042 -11.55 -49.87 -41.98
N LEU A 1043 -10.79 -49.74 -40.88
CA LEU A 1043 -10.85 -48.59 -39.99
C LEU A 1043 -10.50 -47.28 -40.71
N ASP A 1044 -9.44 -47.27 -41.52
CA ASP A 1044 -9.07 -46.08 -42.30
C ASP A 1044 -10.14 -45.70 -43.35
N LYS A 1045 -10.80 -46.68 -43.98
CA LYS A 1045 -11.90 -46.39 -44.94
C LYS A 1045 -13.15 -45.83 -44.27
N SER A 1046 -13.53 -46.33 -43.09
CA SER A 1046 -14.78 -45.95 -42.43
C SER A 1046 -14.66 -46.03 -40.91
N ILE A 1047 -14.69 -44.85 -40.28
CA ILE A 1047 -14.72 -44.69 -38.82
C ILE A 1047 -16.16 -44.30 -38.41
N PRO A 1048 -16.85 -45.09 -37.57
CA PRO A 1048 -18.19 -44.76 -37.09
C PRO A 1048 -18.28 -43.35 -36.48
N GLY A 1049 -19.29 -42.57 -36.87
CA GLY A 1049 -19.55 -41.23 -36.31
C GLY A 1049 -18.53 -40.14 -36.67
N PHE A 1050 -17.42 -40.48 -37.33
CA PHE A 1050 -16.31 -39.55 -37.56
C PHE A 1050 -16.68 -38.36 -38.44
N ARG A 1051 -17.47 -38.57 -39.50
CA ARG A 1051 -17.84 -37.48 -40.44
C ARG A 1051 -18.58 -36.33 -39.74
N GLN A 1052 -19.47 -36.67 -38.80
CA GLN A 1052 -20.22 -35.69 -38.02
C GLN A 1052 -19.31 -34.99 -37.00
N ALA A 1053 -18.49 -35.77 -36.28
CA ALA A 1053 -17.55 -35.21 -35.31
C ALA A 1053 -16.52 -34.27 -35.96
N ALA A 1054 -15.98 -34.65 -37.11
CA ALA A 1054 -15.04 -33.84 -37.88
C ALA A 1054 -15.67 -32.52 -38.34
N LEU A 1055 -16.93 -32.53 -38.81
CA LEU A 1055 -17.65 -31.30 -39.20
C LEU A 1055 -17.81 -30.34 -38.01
N GLN A 1056 -18.15 -30.87 -36.84
CA GLN A 1056 -18.35 -30.09 -35.63
C GLN A 1056 -17.04 -29.50 -35.08
N LEU A 1057 -15.90 -30.18 -35.27
CA LEU A 1057 -14.56 -29.76 -34.82
C LEU A 1057 -13.72 -29.06 -35.92
N THR A 1058 -14.28 -28.84 -37.13
CA THR A 1058 -13.52 -28.29 -38.28
C THR A 1058 -12.94 -26.91 -38.00
N THR A 1059 -13.54 -26.14 -37.09
CA THR A 1059 -13.03 -24.80 -36.73
C THR A 1059 -11.80 -24.82 -35.84
N CYS A 1060 -11.40 -25.97 -35.29
CA CYS A 1060 -10.25 -26.08 -34.39
C CYS A 1060 -9.17 -27.09 -34.83
N ILE A 1061 -9.53 -28.16 -35.56
CA ILE A 1061 -8.57 -29.19 -35.99
C ILE A 1061 -8.85 -29.61 -37.43
N ASN A 1062 -7.79 -29.86 -38.21
CA ASN A 1062 -7.90 -30.41 -39.55
C ASN A 1062 -8.49 -31.83 -39.51
N PRO A 1063 -9.56 -32.15 -40.26
CA PRO A 1063 -10.15 -33.48 -40.28
C PRO A 1063 -9.18 -34.62 -40.61
N GLY A 1064 -8.17 -34.38 -41.46
CA GLY A 1064 -7.14 -35.37 -41.79
C GLY A 1064 -6.22 -35.67 -40.62
N GLU A 1065 -5.76 -34.63 -39.91
CA GLU A 1065 -4.93 -34.77 -38.71
C GLU A 1065 -5.70 -35.46 -37.57
N LEU A 1066 -6.97 -35.09 -37.37
CA LEU A 1066 -7.85 -35.72 -36.39
C LEU A 1066 -8.07 -37.21 -36.67
N LYS A 1067 -8.23 -37.57 -37.96
CA LYS A 1067 -8.38 -38.97 -38.38
C LYS A 1067 -7.12 -39.77 -38.08
N GLN A 1068 -5.96 -39.21 -38.42
CA GLN A 1068 -4.67 -39.87 -38.24
C GLN A 1068 -4.36 -40.08 -36.74
N ASP A 1069 -4.54 -39.05 -35.91
CA ASP A 1069 -4.39 -39.11 -34.45
C ASP A 1069 -5.29 -40.19 -33.82
N LEU A 1070 -6.56 -40.26 -34.26
CA LEU A 1070 -7.49 -41.28 -33.80
C LEU A 1070 -7.04 -42.70 -34.18
N ILE A 1071 -6.59 -42.91 -35.42
CA ILE A 1071 -6.13 -44.22 -35.90
C ILE A 1071 -4.87 -44.67 -35.15
N ASP A 1072 -3.88 -43.78 -35.01
CA ASP A 1072 -2.62 -44.08 -34.34
C ASP A 1072 -2.84 -44.39 -32.85
N THR A 1073 -3.74 -43.66 -32.19
CA THR A 1073 -4.12 -43.89 -30.79
C THR A 1073 -4.85 -45.22 -30.62
N ILE A 1074 -5.80 -45.53 -31.50
CA ILE A 1074 -6.51 -46.82 -31.48
C ILE A 1074 -5.51 -47.97 -31.67
N ALA A 1075 -4.57 -47.83 -32.60
CA ALA A 1075 -3.55 -48.84 -32.87
C ALA A 1075 -2.64 -49.06 -31.64
N ASP A 1076 -2.04 -48.01 -31.07
CA ASP A 1076 -1.19 -48.15 -29.88
C ASP A 1076 -1.96 -48.75 -28.69
N ARG A 1077 -3.20 -48.30 -28.45
CA ARG A 1077 -4.00 -48.74 -27.30
C ARG A 1077 -4.52 -50.17 -27.44
N ALA A 1078 -4.93 -50.57 -28.64
CA ALA A 1078 -5.41 -51.91 -28.92
C ALA A 1078 -4.27 -52.94 -28.95
N PHE A 1079 -3.15 -52.58 -29.59
CA PHE A 1079 -2.06 -53.51 -29.88
C PHE A 1079 -1.06 -53.63 -28.74
N VAL A 1080 -0.59 -52.52 -28.18
CA VAL A 1080 0.40 -52.52 -27.10
C VAL A 1080 -0.27 -52.33 -25.73
N GLY A 1081 -1.15 -51.33 -25.61
CA GLY A 1081 -1.86 -51.05 -24.37
C GLY A 1081 -0.93 -50.87 -23.16
N ASN A 1082 -1.22 -51.55 -22.06
CA ASN A 1082 -0.37 -51.61 -20.86
C ASN A 1082 0.44 -52.92 -20.79
N ASP A 1083 0.47 -53.72 -21.86
CA ASP A 1083 1.25 -54.97 -21.87
C ASP A 1083 2.75 -54.64 -21.97
N PRO A 1084 3.64 -55.44 -21.36
CA PRO A 1084 5.08 -55.24 -21.48
C PRO A 1084 5.53 -55.39 -22.94
N LEU A 1085 6.48 -54.57 -23.39
CA LEU A 1085 6.94 -54.61 -24.78
C LEU A 1085 7.59 -55.97 -25.09
N PRO A 1086 7.10 -56.72 -26.11
CA PRO A 1086 7.64 -58.03 -26.42
C PRO A 1086 9.06 -57.90 -26.96
N ARG A 1087 10.01 -58.63 -26.37
CA ARG A 1087 11.39 -58.75 -26.86
C ARG A 1087 11.73 -60.16 -27.38
N THR A 1088 10.76 -61.07 -27.31
CA THR A 1088 10.87 -62.44 -27.79
C THR A 1088 9.66 -62.80 -28.65
N GLU A 1089 9.84 -63.76 -29.55
CA GLU A 1089 8.76 -64.23 -30.45
C GLU A 1089 7.57 -64.78 -29.67
N GLN A 1090 7.83 -65.50 -28.58
CA GLN A 1090 6.80 -66.03 -27.69
C GLN A 1090 5.97 -64.91 -27.04
N ALA A 1091 6.62 -63.85 -26.55
CA ALA A 1091 5.94 -62.71 -25.94
C ALA A 1091 5.12 -61.92 -26.97
N TYR A 1092 5.63 -61.75 -28.20
CA TYR A 1092 4.91 -61.10 -29.29
C TYR A 1092 3.66 -61.89 -29.71
N THR A 1093 3.81 -63.20 -29.92
CA THR A 1093 2.72 -64.09 -30.36
C THR A 1093 1.61 -64.18 -29.31
N ALA A 1094 1.95 -64.12 -28.01
CA ALA A 1094 0.99 -64.09 -26.92
C ALA A 1094 0.16 -62.80 -26.84
N GLN A 1095 0.60 -61.71 -27.48
CA GLN A 1095 -0.12 -60.43 -27.51
C GLN A 1095 -1.12 -60.32 -28.67
N LEU A 1096 -0.88 -60.99 -29.80
CA LEU A 1096 -1.77 -60.97 -30.97
C LEU A 1096 -3.25 -61.32 -30.68
N PRO A 1097 -3.59 -62.41 -29.96
CA PRO A 1097 -5.00 -62.72 -29.66
C PRO A 1097 -5.65 -61.66 -28.75
N LYS A 1098 -4.89 -61.11 -27.78
CA LYS A 1098 -5.37 -60.03 -26.90
C LYS A 1098 -5.64 -58.74 -27.68
N ALA A 1099 -4.74 -58.41 -28.61
CA ALA A 1099 -4.88 -57.28 -29.51
C ALA A 1099 -6.14 -57.41 -30.39
N ARG A 1100 -6.39 -58.61 -30.94
CA ARG A 1100 -7.58 -58.92 -31.76
C ARG A 1100 -8.88 -58.74 -30.97
N GLU A 1101 -8.91 -59.17 -29.71
CA GLU A 1101 -10.09 -59.03 -28.83
C GLU A 1101 -10.32 -57.57 -28.41
N ARG A 1102 -9.27 -56.81 -28.13
CA ARG A 1102 -9.37 -55.41 -27.68
C ARG A 1102 -9.78 -54.45 -28.79
N LEU A 1103 -9.35 -54.69 -30.04
CA LEU A 1103 -9.47 -53.73 -31.13
C LEU A 1103 -10.91 -53.20 -31.36
N PRO A 1104 -11.97 -54.03 -31.45
CA PRO A 1104 -13.34 -53.53 -31.63
C PRO A 1104 -13.80 -52.63 -30.48
N HIS A 1105 -13.50 -53.01 -29.23
CA HIS A 1105 -13.88 -52.25 -28.04
C HIS A 1105 -13.14 -50.91 -27.94
N VAL A 1106 -11.88 -50.86 -28.38
CA VAL A 1106 -11.11 -49.61 -28.43
C VAL A 1106 -11.68 -48.67 -29.49
N ILE A 1107 -12.01 -49.17 -30.69
CA ILE A 1107 -12.65 -48.38 -31.75
C ILE A 1107 -13.97 -47.77 -31.28
N GLU A 1108 -14.87 -48.58 -30.71
CA GLU A 1108 -16.18 -48.12 -30.22
C GLU A 1108 -16.04 -47.04 -29.15
N ASN A 1109 -15.17 -47.25 -28.16
CA ASN A 1109 -15.01 -46.33 -27.05
C ASN A 1109 -14.44 -44.97 -27.47
N TYR A 1110 -13.38 -44.96 -28.30
CA TYR A 1110 -12.76 -43.70 -28.74
C TYR A 1110 -13.65 -42.94 -29.72
N THR A 1111 -14.36 -43.62 -30.63
CA THR A 1111 -15.30 -42.97 -31.55
C THR A 1111 -16.51 -42.37 -30.83
N ARG A 1112 -17.08 -43.07 -29.84
CA ARG A 1112 -18.15 -42.55 -28.99
C ARG A 1112 -17.71 -41.29 -28.23
N VAL A 1113 -16.56 -41.34 -27.55
CA VAL A 1113 -16.04 -40.19 -26.79
C VAL A 1113 -15.73 -39.01 -27.71
N LEU A 1114 -15.16 -39.26 -28.91
CA LEU A 1114 -14.94 -38.21 -29.90
C LEU A 1114 -16.25 -37.55 -30.34
N GLY A 1115 -17.32 -38.34 -30.56
CA GLY A 1115 -18.66 -37.81 -30.85
C GLY A 1115 -19.19 -36.91 -29.72
N GLU A 1116 -19.10 -37.36 -28.47
CA GLU A 1116 -19.54 -36.58 -27.31
C GLU A 1116 -18.74 -35.27 -27.13
N ILE A 1117 -17.43 -35.30 -27.44
CA ILE A 1117 -16.57 -34.10 -27.41
C ILE A 1117 -17.03 -33.12 -28.49
N ALA A 1118 -17.24 -33.61 -29.72
CA ALA A 1118 -17.64 -32.81 -30.86
C ALA A 1118 -19.02 -32.15 -30.65
N GLU A 1119 -19.99 -32.89 -30.09
CA GLU A 1119 -21.31 -32.35 -29.74
C GLU A 1119 -21.23 -31.27 -28.65
N ALA A 1120 -20.46 -31.52 -27.58
CA ALA A 1120 -20.30 -30.55 -26.49
C ALA A 1120 -19.59 -29.27 -26.98
N TYR A 1121 -18.59 -29.41 -27.84
CA TYR A 1121 -17.91 -28.28 -28.48
C TYR A 1121 -18.86 -27.47 -29.36
N HIS A 1122 -19.62 -28.14 -30.23
CA HIS A 1122 -20.56 -27.49 -31.12
C HIS A 1122 -21.62 -26.70 -30.34
N ALA A 1123 -22.17 -27.28 -29.27
CA ALA A 1123 -23.13 -26.61 -28.40
C ALA A 1123 -22.55 -25.37 -27.68
N LEU A 1124 -21.28 -25.42 -27.26
CA LEU A 1124 -20.58 -24.27 -26.67
C LEU A 1124 -20.38 -23.14 -27.70
N MET A 1125 -19.94 -23.49 -28.92
CA MET A 1125 -19.72 -22.51 -29.99
C MET A 1125 -21.02 -21.86 -30.46
N GLN A 1126 -22.10 -22.63 -30.61
CA GLN A 1126 -23.43 -22.09 -30.92
C GLN A 1126 -23.88 -21.07 -29.85
N TYR A 1127 -23.78 -21.43 -28.57
CA TYR A 1127 -24.17 -20.53 -27.46
C TYR A 1127 -23.31 -19.25 -27.42
N ARG A 1128 -22.00 -19.38 -27.68
CA ARG A 1128 -21.08 -18.24 -27.76
C ARG A 1128 -21.45 -17.30 -28.91
N SER A 1129 -21.86 -17.85 -30.07
CA SER A 1129 -22.26 -17.06 -31.23
C SER A 1129 -23.60 -16.32 -31.05
N SER A 1130 -24.52 -16.86 -30.24
CA SER A 1130 -25.82 -16.25 -29.96
C SER A 1130 -25.78 -15.19 -28.85
N THR A 1131 -24.74 -15.19 -28.02
CA THR A 1131 -24.59 -14.26 -26.89
C THR A 1131 -23.90 -12.96 -27.31
N LYS A 1132 -24.67 -11.89 -27.58
CA LYS A 1132 -24.17 -10.58 -28.09
C LYS A 1132 -23.31 -9.76 -27.11
N GLN A 1133 -23.12 -10.18 -25.86
CA GLN A 1133 -22.39 -9.44 -24.81
C GLN A 1133 -21.57 -10.36 -23.87
N ALA A 1134 -20.77 -11.29 -24.40
CA ALA A 1134 -19.80 -11.99 -23.55
C ALA A 1134 -18.67 -11.03 -23.12
N ASN A 1135 -18.36 -10.98 -21.81
CA ASN A 1135 -17.24 -10.18 -21.30
C ASN A 1135 -15.93 -10.62 -21.99
N PRO A 1136 -15.16 -9.68 -22.60
CA PRO A 1136 -13.91 -10.01 -23.31
C PRO A 1136 -12.90 -10.81 -22.48
N ARG A 1137 -12.87 -10.61 -21.16
CA ARG A 1137 -11.98 -11.34 -20.25
C ARG A 1137 -12.37 -12.79 -20.09
N ILE A 1138 -13.67 -13.07 -19.97
CA ILE A 1138 -14.20 -14.43 -19.87
C ILE A 1138 -13.99 -15.16 -21.19
N ALA A 1139 -14.24 -14.47 -22.32
CA ALA A 1139 -13.96 -15.01 -23.64
C ALA A 1139 -12.48 -15.41 -23.81
N ALA A 1140 -11.54 -14.54 -23.40
CA ALA A 1140 -10.10 -14.83 -23.48
C ALA A 1140 -9.66 -16.00 -22.59
N ASP A 1141 -10.18 -16.11 -21.36
CA ASP A 1141 -9.86 -17.24 -20.46
C ASP A 1141 -10.44 -18.56 -20.99
N LEU A 1142 -11.64 -18.53 -21.59
CA LEU A 1142 -12.23 -19.70 -22.23
C LEU A 1142 -11.46 -20.13 -23.49
N ASP A 1143 -10.99 -19.18 -24.30
CA ASP A 1143 -10.13 -19.46 -25.46
C ASP A 1143 -8.81 -20.11 -25.02
N GLN A 1144 -8.21 -19.60 -23.94
CA GLN A 1144 -6.99 -20.20 -23.38
C GLN A 1144 -7.25 -21.62 -22.88
N GLN A 1145 -8.30 -21.85 -22.09
CA GLN A 1145 -8.64 -23.18 -21.57
C GLN A 1145 -8.96 -24.15 -22.70
N PHE A 1146 -9.69 -23.69 -23.73
CA PHE A 1146 -10.05 -24.46 -24.90
C PHE A 1146 -8.82 -24.97 -25.66
N ASN A 1147 -7.87 -24.08 -25.98
CA ASN A 1147 -6.65 -24.41 -26.72
C ASN A 1147 -5.73 -25.41 -25.97
N HIS A 1148 -5.97 -25.64 -24.67
CA HIS A 1148 -5.24 -26.61 -23.85
C HIS A 1148 -5.98 -27.94 -23.64
N LEU A 1149 -7.21 -28.05 -24.13
CA LEU A 1149 -7.97 -29.28 -24.16
C LEU A 1149 -7.99 -29.85 -25.59
N ILE A 1150 -8.30 -29.02 -26.59
CA ILE A 1150 -8.43 -29.46 -27.98
C ILE A 1150 -7.33 -28.79 -28.82
N TYR A 1151 -6.36 -29.59 -29.25
CA TYR A 1151 -5.21 -29.22 -30.07
C TYR A 1151 -4.84 -30.39 -31.01
N PRO A 1152 -4.07 -30.18 -32.09
CA PRO A 1152 -3.65 -31.29 -32.96
C PRO A 1152 -2.87 -32.36 -32.17
N GLY A 1153 -3.36 -33.61 -32.13
CA GLY A 1153 -2.75 -34.71 -31.36
C GLY A 1153 -3.40 -34.99 -29.99
N PHE A 1154 -4.45 -34.25 -29.60
CA PHE A 1154 -5.01 -34.35 -28.25
C PHE A 1154 -5.60 -35.74 -27.90
N ILE A 1155 -5.97 -36.57 -28.89
CA ILE A 1155 -6.55 -37.89 -28.64
C ILE A 1155 -5.47 -38.84 -28.14
N GLY A 1156 -4.30 -38.84 -28.78
CA GLY A 1156 -3.17 -39.69 -28.39
C GLY A 1156 -2.38 -39.16 -27.19
N GLU A 1157 -2.27 -37.84 -27.05
CA GLU A 1157 -1.51 -37.23 -25.94
C GLU A 1157 -2.28 -37.18 -24.62
N THR A 1158 -3.61 -37.31 -24.64
CA THR A 1158 -4.44 -37.28 -23.43
C THR A 1158 -4.70 -38.69 -22.90
N PRO A 1159 -4.36 -38.99 -21.63
CA PRO A 1159 -4.70 -40.28 -21.03
C PRO A 1159 -6.21 -40.58 -21.11
N TRP A 1160 -6.56 -41.82 -21.41
CA TRP A 1160 -7.95 -42.26 -21.59
C TRP A 1160 -8.87 -41.89 -20.42
N GLU A 1161 -8.36 -42.00 -19.18
CA GLU A 1161 -9.09 -41.66 -17.96
C GLU A 1161 -9.46 -40.18 -17.88
N ARG A 1162 -8.78 -39.31 -18.64
CA ARG A 1162 -9.00 -37.87 -18.70
C ARG A 1162 -9.78 -37.46 -19.93
N LEU A 1163 -9.52 -38.09 -21.08
CA LEU A 1163 -10.20 -37.81 -22.35
C LEU A 1163 -11.73 -37.95 -22.24
N LYS A 1164 -12.21 -38.98 -21.51
CA LYS A 1164 -13.65 -39.20 -21.25
C LYS A 1164 -14.36 -38.05 -20.51
N HIS A 1165 -13.61 -37.14 -19.88
CA HIS A 1165 -14.17 -36.01 -19.13
C HIS A 1165 -14.24 -34.70 -19.95
N PHE A 1166 -13.66 -34.67 -21.15
CA PHE A 1166 -13.68 -33.48 -22.01
C PHE A 1166 -15.09 -32.97 -22.33
N PRO A 1167 -16.10 -33.83 -22.65
CA PRO A 1167 -17.47 -33.35 -22.86
C PRO A 1167 -18.01 -32.60 -21.63
N ARG A 1168 -17.66 -33.04 -20.42
CA ARG A 1168 -18.08 -32.38 -19.18
C ARG A 1168 -17.38 -31.03 -18.98
N TYR A 1169 -16.08 -30.94 -19.27
CA TYR A 1169 -15.35 -29.67 -19.17
C TYR A 1169 -15.90 -28.63 -20.15
N LEU A 1170 -16.22 -29.04 -21.38
CA LEU A 1170 -16.83 -28.16 -22.39
C LEU A 1170 -18.25 -27.72 -21.98
N ARG A 1171 -19.06 -28.62 -21.40
CA ARG A 1171 -20.37 -28.24 -20.83
C ARG A 1171 -20.22 -27.26 -19.65
N ALA A 1172 -19.19 -27.42 -18.81
CA ALA A 1172 -18.91 -26.50 -17.71
C ALA A 1172 -18.57 -25.09 -18.19
N MET A 1173 -17.81 -24.97 -19.29
CA MET A 1173 -17.55 -23.68 -19.94
C MET A 1173 -18.86 -23.00 -20.40
N ARG A 1174 -19.80 -23.79 -20.95
CA ARG A 1174 -21.12 -23.27 -21.37
C ARG A 1174 -21.92 -22.78 -20.17
N VAL A 1175 -21.97 -23.54 -19.07
CA VAL A 1175 -22.65 -23.16 -17.83
C VAL A 1175 -22.05 -21.89 -17.24
N ARG A 1176 -20.72 -21.73 -17.30
CA ARG A 1176 -20.06 -20.49 -16.87
C ARG A 1176 -20.49 -19.30 -17.70
N LEU A 1177 -20.52 -19.42 -19.04
CA LEU A 1177 -21.00 -18.36 -19.92
C LEU A 1177 -22.43 -17.95 -19.59
N ASP A 1178 -23.31 -18.93 -19.36
CA ASP A 1178 -24.72 -18.70 -19.01
C ASP A 1178 -24.89 -17.95 -17.68
N LYS A 1179 -24.14 -18.35 -16.64
CA LYS A 1179 -24.22 -17.75 -15.29
C LYS A 1179 -23.44 -16.46 -15.12
N SER A 1180 -22.48 -16.17 -16.00
CA SER A 1180 -21.57 -15.03 -15.86
C SER A 1180 -22.26 -13.67 -15.87
N SER A 1181 -23.43 -13.56 -16.50
CA SER A 1181 -24.22 -12.32 -16.58
C SER A 1181 -24.80 -11.86 -15.23
N GLY A 1182 -25.02 -12.77 -14.28
CA GLY A 1182 -25.67 -12.48 -13.00
C GLY A 1182 -24.74 -12.04 -11.86
N ASN A 1183 -23.43 -12.30 -11.93
CA ASN A 1183 -22.48 -11.92 -10.87
C ASN A 1183 -21.00 -11.89 -11.37
N LEU A 1184 -20.67 -10.89 -12.17
CA LEU A 1184 -19.31 -10.68 -12.70
C LEU A 1184 -18.21 -10.65 -11.62
N PRO A 1185 -18.36 -9.92 -10.49
CA PRO A 1185 -17.29 -9.83 -9.49
C PRO A 1185 -16.90 -11.17 -8.88
N ARG A 1186 -17.88 -12.06 -8.68
CA ARG A 1186 -17.63 -13.42 -8.15
C ARG A 1186 -16.90 -14.30 -9.17
N ASP A 1187 -17.26 -14.21 -10.46
CA ASP A 1187 -16.53 -14.91 -11.53
C ASP A 1187 -15.09 -14.41 -11.63
N GLU A 1188 -14.87 -13.08 -11.60
CA GLU A 1188 -13.52 -12.49 -11.65
C GLU A 1188 -12.65 -12.95 -10.47
N GLN A 1189 -13.23 -13.04 -9.26
CA GLN A 1189 -12.51 -13.56 -8.09
C GLN A 1189 -12.13 -15.04 -8.25
N GLN A 1190 -13.07 -15.89 -8.66
CA GLN A 1190 -12.81 -17.33 -8.87
C GLN A 1190 -11.82 -17.58 -10.02
N ALA A 1191 -11.90 -16.77 -11.08
CA ALA A 1191 -10.95 -16.80 -12.19
C ALA A 1191 -9.53 -16.41 -11.75
N ALA A 1192 -9.40 -15.40 -10.88
CA ALA A 1192 -8.10 -14.99 -10.34
C ALA A 1192 -7.42 -16.12 -9.53
N GLU A 1193 -8.18 -16.88 -8.73
CA GLU A 1193 -7.65 -18.03 -7.98
C GLU A 1193 -7.09 -19.12 -8.90
N ILE A 1194 -7.78 -19.41 -10.01
CA ILE A 1194 -7.33 -20.41 -10.99
C ILE A 1194 -6.11 -19.92 -11.76
N ASN A 1195 -6.09 -18.65 -12.17
CA ASN A 1195 -4.99 -18.07 -12.93
C ASN A 1195 -3.66 -18.14 -12.18
N VAL A 1196 -3.67 -17.91 -10.86
CA VAL A 1196 -2.47 -18.07 -10.02
C VAL A 1196 -1.94 -19.51 -10.07
N LEU A 1197 -2.80 -20.50 -9.91
CA LEU A 1197 -2.40 -21.91 -9.94
C LEU A 1197 -1.97 -22.35 -11.35
N TRP A 1198 -2.63 -21.84 -12.38
CA TRP A 1198 -2.33 -22.11 -13.78
C TRP A 1198 -0.97 -21.55 -14.21
N SER A 1199 -0.65 -20.31 -13.85
CA SER A 1199 0.66 -19.72 -14.12
C SER A 1199 1.78 -20.48 -13.43
N ARG A 1200 1.55 -20.96 -12.19
CA ARG A 1200 2.50 -21.83 -11.49
C ARG A 1200 2.74 -23.14 -12.23
N TYR A 1201 1.67 -23.82 -12.66
CA TYR A 1201 1.74 -25.04 -13.46
C TYR A 1201 2.55 -24.82 -14.75
N GLN A 1202 2.23 -23.78 -15.52
CA GLN A 1202 2.92 -23.46 -16.77
C GLN A 1202 4.43 -23.24 -16.57
N HIS A 1203 4.81 -22.45 -15.56
CA HIS A 1203 6.22 -22.21 -15.26
C HIS A 1203 6.95 -23.50 -14.83
N CYS A 1204 6.30 -24.34 -14.01
CA CYS A 1204 6.88 -25.62 -13.60
C CYS A 1204 6.99 -26.61 -14.76
N LEU A 1205 5.99 -26.67 -15.63
CA LEU A 1205 6.00 -27.50 -16.83
C LEU A 1205 7.14 -27.10 -17.77
N GLU A 1206 7.34 -25.80 -18.00
CA GLU A 1206 8.44 -25.31 -18.83
C GLU A 1206 9.80 -25.65 -18.22
N LYS A 1207 9.93 -25.52 -16.90
CA LYS A 1207 11.12 -25.95 -16.16
C LYS A 1207 11.36 -27.45 -16.26
N HIS A 1208 10.34 -28.28 -16.04
CA HIS A 1208 10.44 -29.74 -16.13
C HIS A 1208 10.80 -30.17 -17.55
N ARG A 1209 10.22 -29.55 -18.59
CA ARG A 1209 10.58 -29.78 -19.99
C ARG A 1209 12.05 -29.45 -20.28
N LYS A 1210 12.56 -28.32 -19.77
CA LYS A 1210 13.98 -27.94 -19.91
C LYS A 1210 14.93 -28.89 -19.20
N LEU A 1211 14.47 -29.51 -18.11
CA LEU A 1211 15.24 -30.44 -17.29
C LEU A 1211 15.00 -31.91 -17.66
N GLY A 1212 14.15 -32.21 -18.65
CA GLY A 1212 13.78 -33.59 -19.01
C GLY A 1212 13.04 -34.35 -17.90
N ILE A 1213 12.45 -33.67 -16.92
CA ILE A 1213 11.77 -34.28 -15.77
C ILE A 1213 10.33 -34.62 -16.15
N ASP A 1214 9.95 -35.88 -16.01
CA ASP A 1214 8.55 -36.32 -16.06
C ASP A 1214 8.00 -36.49 -14.64
N ASP A 1215 7.10 -35.58 -14.22
CA ASP A 1215 6.50 -35.59 -12.88
C ASP A 1215 5.00 -35.91 -12.94
N LEU A 1216 4.66 -37.12 -12.49
CA LEU A 1216 3.29 -37.60 -12.40
C LEU A 1216 2.40 -36.72 -11.49
N ASN A 1217 2.94 -36.09 -10.46
CA ASN A 1217 2.18 -35.18 -9.61
C ASN A 1217 1.85 -33.89 -10.34
N LEU A 1218 2.75 -33.38 -11.17
CA LEU A 1218 2.51 -32.20 -12.02
C LEU A 1218 1.44 -32.50 -13.07
N THR A 1219 1.48 -33.70 -13.65
CA THR A 1219 0.42 -34.21 -14.54
C THR A 1219 -0.91 -34.34 -13.83
N GLU A 1220 -0.96 -34.87 -12.59
CA GLU A 1220 -2.20 -34.91 -11.80
C GLU A 1220 -2.70 -33.49 -11.47
N PHE A 1221 -1.80 -32.56 -11.15
CA PHE A 1221 -2.15 -31.17 -10.84
C PHE A 1221 -2.81 -30.47 -12.02
N ARG A 1222 -2.28 -30.66 -13.25
CA ARG A 1222 -2.89 -30.17 -14.50
C ARG A 1222 -4.37 -30.55 -14.61
N TRP A 1223 -4.71 -31.80 -14.28
CA TRP A 1223 -6.07 -32.31 -14.41
C TRP A 1223 -6.96 -31.89 -13.24
N GLN A 1224 -6.42 -31.75 -12.03
CA GLN A 1224 -7.16 -31.19 -10.89
C GLN A 1224 -7.56 -29.71 -11.11
N LEU A 1225 -6.84 -28.96 -11.96
CA LEU A 1225 -7.24 -27.61 -12.35
C LEU A 1225 -8.53 -27.59 -13.17
N GLU A 1226 -8.74 -28.55 -14.07
CA GLU A 1226 -10.01 -28.68 -14.80
C GLU A 1226 -11.16 -29.06 -13.87
N GLU A 1227 -10.89 -29.94 -12.90
CA GLU A 1227 -11.88 -30.28 -11.87
C GLU A 1227 -12.23 -29.07 -11.00
N LEU A 1228 -11.24 -28.24 -10.64
CA LEU A 1228 -11.47 -27.00 -9.90
C LEU A 1228 -12.34 -26.03 -10.71
N ARG A 1229 -12.10 -25.89 -12.01
CA ARG A 1229 -12.94 -25.07 -12.91
C ARG A 1229 -14.39 -25.55 -12.90
N VAL A 1230 -14.64 -26.86 -12.96
CA VAL A 1230 -16.00 -27.42 -12.82
C VAL A 1230 -16.58 -27.10 -11.44
N SER A 1231 -15.82 -27.28 -10.36
CA SER A 1231 -16.28 -27.03 -8.98
C SER A 1231 -16.59 -25.56 -8.70
N LEU A 1232 -15.93 -24.62 -9.36
CA LEU A 1232 -16.14 -23.18 -9.15
C LEU A 1232 -17.27 -22.64 -10.00
N PHE A 1233 -17.31 -23.03 -11.29
CA PHE A 1233 -18.21 -22.41 -12.27
C PHE A 1233 -19.45 -23.25 -12.63
N ALA A 1234 -19.41 -24.57 -12.43
CA ALA A 1234 -20.46 -25.49 -12.86
C ALA A 1234 -20.71 -26.62 -11.84
N GLN A 1235 -21.00 -26.25 -10.59
CA GLN A 1235 -21.18 -27.18 -9.46
C GLN A 1235 -22.21 -28.29 -9.72
N GLU A 1236 -23.23 -27.99 -10.52
CA GLU A 1236 -24.28 -28.94 -10.93
C GLU A 1236 -23.75 -30.14 -11.73
N LEU A 1237 -22.62 -30.00 -12.43
CA LEU A 1237 -22.03 -31.08 -13.22
C LEU A 1237 -21.23 -32.08 -12.38
N LYS A 1238 -20.92 -31.74 -11.12
CA LYS A 1238 -20.17 -32.53 -10.13
C LYS A 1238 -18.75 -32.93 -10.60
N THR A 1239 -17.82 -33.06 -9.64
CA THR A 1239 -16.47 -33.57 -9.90
C THR A 1239 -16.34 -35.04 -9.45
N PRO A 1240 -15.47 -35.87 -10.08
CA PRO A 1240 -15.34 -37.29 -9.74
C PRO A 1240 -14.69 -37.50 -8.38
N LYS A 1241 -13.91 -36.51 -7.93
CA LYS A 1241 -13.29 -36.44 -6.61
C LYS A 1241 -13.46 -35.02 -6.07
N PRO A 1242 -13.54 -34.82 -4.74
CA PRO A 1242 -13.65 -33.46 -4.21
C PRO A 1242 -12.34 -32.70 -4.44
N VAL A 1243 -12.45 -31.48 -4.95
CA VAL A 1243 -11.33 -30.61 -5.35
C VAL A 1243 -11.51 -29.24 -4.71
N SER A 1244 -10.41 -28.59 -4.35
CA SER A 1244 -10.40 -27.23 -3.82
C SER A 1244 -9.00 -26.64 -3.98
N VAL A 1245 -8.88 -25.31 -3.93
CA VAL A 1245 -7.58 -24.62 -3.95
C VAL A 1245 -6.63 -25.21 -2.89
N LYS A 1246 -7.12 -25.48 -1.67
CA LYS A 1246 -6.31 -26.09 -0.60
C LYS A 1246 -5.78 -27.49 -0.93
N ARG A 1247 -6.55 -28.31 -1.66
CA ARG A 1247 -6.10 -29.65 -2.08
C ARG A 1247 -5.08 -29.58 -3.21
N LEU A 1248 -5.26 -28.65 -4.15
CA LEU A 1248 -4.28 -28.34 -5.18
C LEU A 1248 -2.97 -27.83 -4.57
N GLU A 1249 -3.01 -26.90 -3.61
CA GLU A 1249 -1.81 -26.43 -2.90
C GLU A 1249 -1.07 -27.58 -2.18
N LYS A 1250 -1.81 -28.52 -1.55
CA LYS A 1250 -1.19 -29.72 -0.96
C LYS A 1250 -0.59 -30.67 -1.99
N LEU A 1251 -1.17 -30.78 -3.19
CA LEU A 1251 -0.58 -31.53 -4.29
C LEU A 1251 0.66 -30.81 -4.84
N TRP A 1252 0.63 -29.48 -4.89
CA TRP A 1252 1.76 -28.62 -5.28
C TRP A 1252 2.95 -28.77 -4.34
N GLU A 1253 2.73 -28.94 -3.04
CA GLU A 1253 3.79 -29.26 -2.08
C GLU A 1253 4.51 -30.58 -2.39
N LYS A 1254 3.83 -31.55 -3.02
CA LYS A 1254 4.45 -32.82 -3.44
C LYS A 1254 5.26 -32.68 -4.71
N ILE A 1255 4.90 -31.75 -5.59
CA ILE A 1255 5.65 -31.40 -6.82
C ILE A 1255 6.95 -30.64 -6.47
N ARG A 1256 6.96 -29.91 -5.35
CA ARG A 1256 8.13 -29.16 -4.87
C ARG A 1256 9.16 -30.00 -4.11
N LYS A 1257 8.79 -31.18 -3.64
CA LYS A 1257 9.67 -32.11 -2.93
C LYS A 1257 10.36 -32.99 -3.94
#